data_AF-A0A536GR93-F1
#
_entry.id   AF-A0A536GR93-F1
#
_cell.length_a   1.000
_cell.length_b   1.000
_cell.length_c   1.000
_cell.angle_alpha   90.00
_cell.angle_beta   90.00
_cell.angle_gamma   90.00
#
_symmetry.space_group_name_H-M   'P 1'
#
loop_
_entity.id
_entity.type
_entity.pdbx_description
1 polymer ?
#
loop_
_entity_poly.entity_id
_entity_poly.type
_entity_poly.pdbx_seq_one_letter_code
_entity_poly.pdbx_strand_id
1 'polypeptide(L)'
;MPEDHGQTIETTGEINVEESEETIELTPRQLRVLRYLARRHMRNARIVWRQRTGVVEGEAGSGLNGKANIAEDEGVAGIVVSTAEPVTPIADTMAIPSVQQASPRPRIIARLEPSIRPEVRGNEPSIKSVVPDSQTPVPESILARPHIVPDPQTPVPMAMRVVPDPLTPRPVAVPNVLPRSAMTRSLRSPAMPYAGYQRLAMQIQRRRRQRKVLLHHLSRKHLRAARAGDHRASHRLWRTLASTMLALLLILLSLGGTAAYVAYRFVTTTQQTFENRLLTIHDLIPPDNLKIYDSKGVLLDQLTDDGIHTTVTFDQVAASARNATVATEDKDFWSNQGIDPLGIARAFLTNLQDGRVVEGGSTISQQLIKNLIVGNASTIVRKLEEVVLAPQLNDNYTKSDILAMYLNTIYYGHQAYGIDAAATVYFGLQDRPGHSAASQLDLAQAAMLAGLPSNPSLYDPAVNFQGATHRFEQVLDLMYSQGYISNLERQDAIHEEHSPHFFKFAAALVNRAPHFANFILDQLQQMFHLPHRNDLSRSGLVVYTTLDIGLQDKIQKIMQDHIAELRNTHHVTNSAEVLIDFHTGAILSLLGSINYYDNSIDGQVDVTQAYRQPGSSFKPYVYVTAFGQGASPAQAIDDKRTSFPIPDSIPPVYTPSNYDLHFHGHMTLRCALQNSLNVPGVLVLN
;
A
#
# COMPACT_ATOMS: atom_id res chain seq x y z
N MET A 1 37.97 29.17 -18.70
CA MET A 1 39.26 29.40 -19.35
C MET A 1 40.14 30.12 -18.34
N PRO A 2 41.35 29.64 -18.04
CA PRO A 2 42.17 28.66 -18.77
C PRO A 2 42.23 27.31 -18.02
N GLU A 3 42.82 26.21 -18.47
CA GLU A 3 43.26 25.71 -19.77
C GLU A 3 43.26 24.17 -19.69
N ASP A 4 43.26 23.56 -20.86
CA ASP A 4 43.04 22.18 -21.23
C ASP A 4 44.27 21.27 -20.98
N HIS A 5 44.05 20.05 -20.49
CA HIS A 5 44.91 18.90 -20.78
C HIS A 5 44.08 17.61 -20.71
N GLY A 6 43.70 17.12 -21.89
CA GLY A 6 43.15 15.80 -22.08
C GLY A 6 44.15 14.68 -21.80
N GLN A 7 43.63 13.58 -21.25
CA GLN A 7 44.17 12.23 -21.45
C GLN A 7 43.00 11.24 -21.59
N THR A 8 42.94 10.64 -22.77
CA THR A 8 42.16 9.46 -23.13
C THR A 8 42.74 8.24 -22.42
N ILE A 9 41.92 7.49 -21.69
CA ILE A 9 42.18 6.08 -21.35
C ILE A 9 40.89 5.30 -21.55
N GLU A 10 40.87 4.45 -22.58
CA GLU A 10 39.94 3.33 -22.69
C GLU A 10 40.17 2.38 -21.50
N THR A 11 39.13 2.10 -20.73
CA THR A 11 39.07 0.90 -19.89
C THR A 11 37.71 0.26 -20.01
N THR A 12 37.70 -0.85 -20.75
CA THR A 12 36.74 -1.95 -20.63
C THR A 12 36.58 -2.36 -19.17
N GLY A 13 35.37 -2.29 -18.64
CA GLY A 13 35.01 -2.81 -17.33
C GLY A 13 33.55 -3.21 -17.31
N GLU A 14 33.31 -4.52 -17.30
CA GLU A 14 32.01 -5.14 -17.01
C GLU A 14 31.49 -4.60 -15.68
N ILE A 15 30.32 -3.98 -15.70
CA ILE A 15 29.59 -3.63 -14.48
C ILE A 15 28.71 -4.83 -14.16
N ASN A 16 29.23 -5.78 -13.38
CA ASN A 16 28.41 -6.69 -12.61
C ASN A 16 27.77 -5.86 -11.49
N VAL A 17 26.49 -5.53 -11.65
CA VAL A 17 25.66 -5.03 -10.57
C VAL A 17 25.17 -6.27 -9.82
N GLU A 18 25.90 -6.68 -8.79
CA GLU A 18 25.31 -7.45 -7.69
C GLU A 18 24.43 -6.49 -6.89
N GLU A 19 23.13 -6.49 -7.19
CA GLU A 19 22.11 -5.87 -6.35
C GLU A 19 21.94 -6.74 -5.10
N SER A 20 22.67 -6.36 -4.04
CA SER A 20 22.51 -6.92 -2.70
C SER A 20 21.17 -6.48 -2.11
N GLU A 21 20.44 -7.46 -1.57
CA GLU A 21 19.27 -7.34 -0.72
C GLU A 21 19.31 -6.08 0.18
N GLU A 22 18.42 -5.11 -0.06
CA GLU A 22 18.19 -4.01 0.87
C GLU A 22 17.32 -4.50 2.04
N THR A 23 17.84 -5.48 2.77
CA THR A 23 17.49 -5.66 4.18
C THR A 23 18.53 -4.89 4.98
N ILE A 24 18.09 -4.07 5.95
CA ILE A 24 19.02 -3.33 6.81
C ILE A 24 19.72 -4.35 7.71
N GLU A 25 20.81 -4.94 7.24
CA GLU A 25 21.66 -5.80 8.04
C GLU A 25 22.35 -4.97 9.11
N LEU A 26 21.93 -5.18 10.35
CA LEU A 26 22.53 -4.53 11.50
C LEU A 26 23.97 -5.02 11.67
N THR A 27 24.92 -4.09 11.68
CA THR A 27 26.31 -4.41 11.94
C THR A 27 26.46 -5.13 13.30
N PRO A 28 27.48 -5.98 13.48
CA PRO A 28 27.78 -6.60 14.77
C PRO A 28 27.98 -5.59 15.91
N ARG A 29 28.30 -4.33 15.58
CA ARG A 29 28.37 -3.21 16.54
C ARG A 29 26.97 -2.72 16.92
N GLN A 30 26.07 -2.49 15.97
CA GLN A 30 24.67 -2.12 16.23
C GLN A 30 23.94 -3.24 16.99
N LEU A 31 24.15 -4.50 16.61
CA LEU A 31 23.63 -5.67 17.35
C LEU A 31 24.18 -5.75 18.78
N ARG A 32 25.43 -5.33 19.01
CA ARG A 32 26.01 -5.24 20.36
C ARG A 32 25.45 -4.06 21.15
N VAL A 33 25.17 -2.92 20.51
CA VAL A 33 24.51 -1.77 21.14
C VAL A 33 23.08 -2.12 21.52
N LEU A 34 22.30 -2.75 20.63
CA LEU A 34 20.96 -3.28 20.92
C LEU A 34 21.00 -4.30 22.05
N ARG A 35 21.94 -5.25 22.01
CA ARG A 35 22.16 -6.21 23.11
C ARG A 35 22.59 -5.53 24.41
N TYR A 36 23.37 -4.45 24.35
CA TYR A 36 23.83 -3.69 25.51
C TYR A 36 22.70 -2.87 26.14
N LEU A 37 21.86 -2.21 25.32
CA LEU A 37 20.66 -1.52 25.75
C LEU A 37 19.63 -2.50 26.35
N ALA A 38 19.46 -3.68 25.74
CA ALA A 38 18.59 -4.74 26.25
C ALA A 38 19.13 -5.39 27.55
N ARG A 39 20.45 -5.55 27.70
CA ARG A 39 21.07 -6.22 28.88
C ARG A 39 21.28 -5.30 30.08
N ARG A 40 21.48 -3.99 29.88
CA ARG A 40 21.84 -3.06 30.97
C ARG A 40 20.71 -2.10 31.36
N HIS A 41 19.72 -1.86 30.50
CA HIS A 41 18.80 -0.72 30.71
C HIS A 41 17.30 -0.98 30.62
N MET A 42 16.76 -2.08 30.08
CA MET A 42 15.29 -2.19 29.95
C MET A 42 14.84 -3.65 29.90
N ARG A 43 14.31 -4.19 31.01
CA ARG A 43 13.82 -5.60 31.05
C ARG A 43 12.64 -5.87 30.10
N ASN A 44 12.02 -4.85 29.50
CA ASN A 44 10.86 -4.99 28.60
C ASN A 44 10.97 -4.26 27.25
N ALA A 45 11.99 -3.42 27.03
CA ALA A 45 12.14 -2.78 25.73
C ALA A 45 12.82 -3.73 24.75
N ARG A 46 12.15 -3.97 23.63
CA ARG A 46 12.61 -4.88 22.59
C ARG A 46 12.26 -4.27 21.23
N ILE A 47 13.24 -4.23 20.35
CA ILE A 47 13.01 -3.98 18.92
C ILE A 47 12.98 -5.35 18.29
N VAL A 48 11.82 -5.72 17.75
CA VAL A 48 11.62 -7.00 17.12
C VAL A 48 11.19 -6.74 15.69
N TRP A 49 11.81 -7.42 14.74
CA TRP A 49 11.26 -7.54 13.41
C TRP A 49 10.04 -8.45 13.49
N ARG A 50 8.91 -8.01 12.95
CA ARG A 50 7.79 -8.95 12.82
C ARG A 50 8.26 -10.10 11.94
N GLN A 51 8.17 -11.34 12.43
CA GLN A 51 8.59 -12.49 11.64
C GLN A 51 7.70 -12.57 10.40
N ARG A 52 8.32 -12.38 9.23
CA ARG A 52 7.74 -12.79 7.94
C ARG A 52 7.76 -14.31 7.94
N THR A 53 6.63 -14.94 8.24
CA THR A 53 6.52 -16.40 8.23
C THR A 53 6.55 -16.89 6.77
N GLY A 54 7.74 -17.18 6.26
CA GLY A 54 7.92 -18.02 5.08
C GLY A 54 7.92 -19.49 5.51
N VAL A 55 6.89 -20.24 5.14
CA VAL A 55 6.81 -21.68 5.34
C VAL A 55 7.63 -22.37 4.25
N VAL A 56 8.68 -23.09 4.64
CA VAL A 56 9.12 -24.31 3.95
C VAL A 56 9.54 -25.32 5.02
N GLU A 57 8.56 -26.00 5.65
CA GLU A 57 8.83 -27.31 6.25
C GLU A 57 8.45 -28.37 5.23
N GLY A 58 9.46 -28.87 4.51
CA GLY A 58 9.31 -30.04 3.65
C GLY A 58 9.19 -31.31 4.49
N GLU A 59 8.12 -32.06 4.29
CA GLU A 59 7.95 -33.43 4.77
C GLU A 59 9.14 -34.31 4.33
N ALA A 60 9.91 -34.85 5.27
CA ALA A 60 10.90 -35.89 5.00
C ALA A 60 10.40 -37.24 5.52
N GLY A 61 9.92 -38.05 4.58
CA GLY A 61 9.67 -39.48 4.75
C GLY A 61 10.94 -40.30 4.99
N SER A 62 10.71 -41.49 5.52
CA SER A 62 11.64 -42.55 5.93
C SER A 62 12.74 -42.96 4.95
N GLY A 63 13.94 -43.29 5.48
CA GLY A 63 14.78 -44.37 4.91
C GLY A 63 16.31 -44.20 4.91
N LEU A 64 16.97 -44.85 5.88
CA LEU A 64 18.26 -45.59 5.80
C LEU A 64 19.62 -44.89 5.50
N ASN A 65 20.49 -44.97 6.52
CA ASN A 65 21.94 -45.29 6.53
C ASN A 65 22.95 -44.55 5.61
N GLY A 66 23.90 -43.83 6.22
CA GLY A 66 25.19 -43.53 5.60
C GLY A 66 26.08 -42.52 6.34
N LYS A 67 27.01 -43.04 7.15
CA LYS A 67 28.26 -42.46 7.70
C LYS A 67 28.62 -40.97 7.46
N ALA A 68 28.87 -40.32 8.59
CA ALA A 68 29.80 -39.21 8.89
C ALA A 68 30.66 -38.64 7.76
N ASN A 69 30.58 -37.30 7.60
CA ASN A 69 31.74 -36.42 7.53
C ASN A 69 31.36 -35.03 8.05
N ILE A 70 32.28 -34.46 8.83
CA ILE A 70 32.21 -33.16 9.49
C ILE A 70 32.51 -32.08 8.45
N ALA A 71 31.62 -31.10 8.32
CA ALA A 71 31.92 -29.79 7.75
C ALA A 71 31.07 -28.77 8.52
N GLU A 72 31.75 -27.76 9.07
CA GLU A 72 31.18 -26.62 9.77
C GLU A 72 30.30 -25.82 8.82
N ASP A 73 29.08 -25.48 9.25
CA ASP A 73 28.25 -24.48 8.58
C ASP A 73 27.52 -23.63 9.63
N GLU A 74 27.72 -22.32 9.57
CA GLU A 74 27.19 -21.32 10.49
C GLU A 74 25.71 -21.08 10.18
N GLY A 75 24.83 -21.82 10.87
CA GLY A 75 23.39 -21.60 10.83
C GLY A 75 22.93 -20.48 11.76
N VAL A 76 22.22 -19.50 11.19
CA VAL A 76 21.45 -18.45 11.87
C VAL A 76 20.45 -19.07 12.85
N ALA A 77 20.78 -19.02 14.14
CA ALA A 77 19.87 -19.43 15.20
C ALA A 77 18.95 -18.27 15.59
N GLY A 78 17.66 -18.40 15.29
CA GLY A 78 16.62 -17.65 15.98
C GLY A 78 16.71 -17.92 17.48
N ILE A 79 16.98 -16.87 18.26
CA ILE A 79 17.12 -16.99 19.71
C ILE A 79 15.73 -16.96 20.34
N VAL A 80 15.21 -18.13 20.71
CA VAL A 80 14.18 -18.29 21.75
C VAL A 80 14.91 -18.51 23.07
N VAL A 81 14.91 -17.53 23.98
CA VAL A 81 15.43 -17.73 25.36
C VAL A 81 14.28 -18.19 26.25
N SER A 82 14.32 -19.47 26.61
CA SER A 82 13.54 -20.09 27.67
C SER A 82 13.81 -19.41 29.02
N THR A 83 12.74 -19.04 29.73
CA THR A 83 12.77 -18.40 31.06
C THR A 83 13.16 -19.41 32.14
N ALA A 84 14.21 -19.14 32.90
CA ALA A 84 14.56 -19.90 34.09
C ALA A 84 13.49 -19.76 35.19
N GLU A 85 13.26 -20.88 35.90
CA GLU A 85 12.31 -21.06 37.00
C GLU A 85 12.50 -20.08 38.19
N PRO A 86 11.45 -19.84 39.00
CA PRO A 86 11.51 -18.88 40.09
C PRO A 86 12.32 -19.40 41.28
N VAL A 87 13.35 -18.65 41.68
CA VAL A 87 14.09 -18.88 42.92
C VAL A 87 13.32 -18.24 44.09
N THR A 88 12.96 -19.07 45.08
CA THR A 88 12.38 -18.68 46.37
C THR A 88 13.25 -17.65 47.13
N PRO A 89 12.67 -16.65 47.83
CA PRO A 89 13.46 -15.71 48.62
C PRO A 89 13.95 -16.35 49.91
N ILE A 90 15.26 -16.26 50.15
CA ILE A 90 15.90 -16.50 51.45
C ILE A 90 15.65 -15.26 52.31
N ALA A 91 15.11 -15.49 53.51
CA ALA A 91 14.92 -14.49 54.54
C ALA A 91 16.27 -14.03 55.10
N ASP A 92 16.47 -12.72 55.24
CA ASP A 92 17.44 -12.18 56.19
C ASP A 92 16.92 -10.92 56.88
N THR A 93 16.44 -11.18 58.08
CA THR A 93 16.54 -10.40 59.32
C THR A 93 17.54 -9.25 59.31
N MET A 94 17.05 -8.00 59.37
CA MET A 94 17.67 -6.94 60.16
C MET A 94 16.60 -6.04 60.78
N ALA A 95 16.67 -5.93 62.10
CA ALA A 95 15.77 -5.18 62.96
C ALA A 95 15.88 -3.67 62.75
N ILE A 96 14.75 -3.00 62.57
CA ILE A 96 14.61 -1.54 62.63
C ILE A 96 14.00 -1.21 64.01
N PRO A 97 14.62 -0.37 64.84
CA PRO A 97 14.00 0.04 66.09
C PRO A 97 12.87 1.05 65.83
N SER A 98 11.73 0.75 66.43
CA SER A 98 10.48 1.50 66.48
C SER A 98 10.66 2.94 66.98
N VAL A 99 10.27 3.92 66.17
CA VAL A 99 10.06 5.31 66.60
C VAL A 99 8.57 5.58 66.73
N GLN A 100 8.18 5.99 67.93
CA GLN A 100 6.82 6.33 68.35
C GLN A 100 6.17 7.40 67.47
N GLN A 101 4.94 7.10 67.05
CA GLN A 101 3.99 8.07 66.52
C GLN A 101 3.61 9.10 67.61
N ALA A 102 3.82 10.37 67.32
CA ALA A 102 3.18 11.48 68.02
C ALA A 102 2.56 12.43 66.98
N SER A 103 1.23 12.44 66.92
CA SER A 103 0.43 13.39 66.14
C SER A 103 0.49 14.79 66.75
N PRO A 104 0.50 15.86 65.94
CA PRO A 104 -0.02 17.14 66.37
C PRO A 104 -1.29 17.53 65.58
N ARG A 105 -2.31 17.92 66.34
CA ARG A 105 -3.60 18.47 65.91
C ARG A 105 -3.42 19.79 65.11
N PRO A 106 -4.35 20.12 64.19
CA PRO A 106 -4.31 21.35 63.42
C PRO A 106 -4.69 22.57 64.29
N ARG A 107 -3.86 23.63 64.25
CA ARG A 107 -4.19 24.94 64.82
C ARG A 107 -4.89 25.81 63.78
N ILE A 108 -6.12 26.19 64.12
CA ILE A 108 -6.93 27.26 63.52
C ILE A 108 -6.19 28.59 63.70
N ILE A 109 -6.01 29.35 62.61
CA ILE A 109 -5.67 30.78 62.67
C ILE A 109 -6.64 31.55 61.76
N ALA A 110 -7.09 32.67 62.32
CA ALA A 110 -8.24 33.46 61.96
C ALA A 110 -8.07 34.34 60.70
N ARG A 111 -9.21 34.59 60.05
CA ARG A 111 -9.47 35.70 59.12
C ARG A 111 -9.19 37.05 59.78
N LEU A 112 -8.62 37.96 59.00
CA LEU A 112 -8.69 39.41 59.21
C LEU A 112 -8.95 40.08 57.84
N GLU A 113 -10.15 40.63 57.66
CA GLU A 113 -10.42 41.77 56.76
C GLU A 113 -10.17 43.07 57.54
N PRO A 114 -9.83 44.19 56.86
CA PRO A 114 -10.81 45.28 56.68
C PRO A 114 -10.67 45.99 55.30
N SER A 115 -11.76 46.21 54.56
CA SER A 115 -12.65 47.39 54.52
C SER A 115 -12.06 48.72 54.02
N ILE A 116 -12.61 49.24 52.89
CA ILE A 116 -13.22 50.58 52.68
C ILE A 116 -13.01 51.10 51.23
N ARG A 117 -14.14 51.45 50.59
CA ARG A 117 -14.29 52.18 49.31
C ARG A 117 -14.05 53.68 49.48
N PRO A 118 -13.99 54.44 48.37
CA PRO A 118 -15.10 55.39 48.17
C PRO A 118 -15.69 55.38 46.75
N GLU A 119 -16.99 55.68 46.69
CA GLU A 119 -17.78 56.04 45.52
C GLU A 119 -17.35 57.38 44.93
N VAL A 120 -17.41 57.52 43.59
CA VAL A 120 -17.87 58.76 42.93
C VAL A 120 -18.71 58.43 41.70
N ARG A 121 -19.86 59.11 41.62
CA ARG A 121 -20.90 59.11 40.58
C ARG A 121 -20.46 59.76 39.26
N GLY A 122 -20.99 59.20 38.16
CA GLY A 122 -21.84 59.91 37.18
C GLY A 122 -21.17 60.82 36.14
N ASN A 123 -21.25 60.43 34.86
CA ASN A 123 -22.14 61.04 33.86
C ASN A 123 -21.71 60.67 32.43
N GLU A 124 -22.66 60.20 31.62
CA GLU A 124 -22.61 60.28 30.16
C GLU A 124 -22.63 61.76 29.71
N PRO A 125 -22.17 62.07 28.48
CA PRO A 125 -23.15 62.14 27.38
C PRO A 125 -22.67 61.61 26.02
N SER A 126 -23.65 61.15 25.26
CA SER A 126 -23.67 60.94 23.81
C SER A 126 -23.19 62.13 22.97
N ILE A 127 -22.64 61.90 21.76
CA ILE A 127 -23.08 62.47 20.46
C ILE A 127 -22.21 61.98 19.26
N LYS A 128 -22.91 61.34 18.30
CA LYS A 128 -22.85 61.38 16.82
C LYS A 128 -21.54 61.20 16.00
N SER A 129 -21.57 60.11 15.23
CA SER A 129 -21.38 59.95 13.76
C SER A 129 -20.30 60.76 13.01
N VAL A 130 -19.39 60.06 12.34
CA VAL A 130 -19.02 60.28 10.91
C VAL A 130 -18.52 58.95 10.31
N VAL A 131 -19.12 58.56 9.18
CA VAL A 131 -18.66 57.51 8.24
C VAL A 131 -17.64 58.12 7.28
N PRO A 132 -16.63 57.38 6.82
CA PRO A 132 -16.54 57.22 5.37
C PRO A 132 -16.25 55.78 4.92
N ASP A 133 -16.89 55.42 3.81
CA ASP A 133 -16.59 54.31 2.92
C ASP A 133 -15.11 54.25 2.54
N SER A 134 -14.56 53.03 2.53
CA SER A 134 -13.64 52.60 1.47
C SER A 134 -13.65 51.08 1.36
N GLN A 135 -14.30 50.61 0.30
CA GLN A 135 -14.11 49.28 -0.26
C GLN A 135 -12.70 49.19 -0.85
N THR A 136 -11.98 48.10 -0.59
CA THR A 136 -10.98 47.48 -1.49
C THR A 136 -10.55 46.12 -0.89
N PRO A 137 -10.02 45.18 -1.70
CA PRO A 137 -10.51 43.81 -1.70
C PRO A 137 -9.57 42.81 -1.04
N VAL A 138 -10.16 41.66 -0.73
CA VAL A 138 -9.52 40.43 -0.24
C VAL A 138 -8.47 39.93 -1.24
N PRO A 139 -7.28 39.51 -0.81
CA PRO A 139 -6.27 38.94 -1.70
C PRO A 139 -6.64 37.50 -2.12
N GLU A 140 -6.66 37.29 -3.44
CA GLU A 140 -6.82 36.01 -4.13
C GLU A 140 -5.73 35.00 -3.73
N SER A 141 -6.20 33.78 -3.42
CA SER A 141 -5.41 32.56 -3.32
C SER A 141 -4.79 32.20 -4.69
N ILE A 142 -3.47 32.03 -4.72
CA ILE A 142 -2.74 31.44 -5.83
C ILE A 142 -3.05 29.94 -5.87
N LEU A 143 -4.02 29.55 -6.69
CA LEU A 143 -4.27 28.16 -7.10
C LEU A 143 -3.63 27.95 -8.48
N ALA A 144 -2.77 26.93 -8.54
CA ALA A 144 -2.13 26.45 -9.75
C ALA A 144 -3.18 25.95 -10.76
N ARG A 145 -2.92 26.27 -12.04
CA ARG A 145 -3.75 25.97 -13.21
C ARG A 145 -3.92 24.46 -13.43
N PRO A 146 -5.11 23.96 -13.76
CA PRO A 146 -5.25 22.66 -14.41
C PRO A 146 -5.06 22.81 -15.94
N HIS A 147 -4.25 21.92 -16.51
CA HIS A 147 -4.16 21.71 -17.96
C HIS A 147 -5.49 21.16 -18.49
N ILE A 148 -6.07 21.84 -19.48
CA ILE A 148 -7.24 21.38 -20.23
C ILE A 148 -6.78 20.33 -21.24
N VAL A 149 -7.27 19.10 -21.08
CA VAL A 149 -7.18 18.00 -22.06
C VAL A 149 -8.49 17.97 -22.87
N PRO A 150 -8.46 17.82 -24.21
CA PRO A 150 -9.66 17.86 -25.03
C PRO A 150 -10.52 16.60 -24.90
N ASP A 151 -11.83 16.81 -24.78
CA ASP A 151 -12.91 15.82 -24.74
C ASP A 151 -13.07 15.07 -26.11
N PRO A 152 -13.19 13.74 -26.13
CA PRO A 152 -13.50 12.99 -27.35
C PRO A 152 -14.98 13.14 -27.76
N GLN A 153 -15.16 13.87 -28.86
CA GLN A 153 -16.28 13.87 -29.82
C GLN A 153 -17.46 12.90 -29.54
N THR A 154 -18.61 13.50 -29.22
CA THR A 154 -19.95 12.95 -29.45
C THR A 154 -20.19 12.63 -30.93
N PRO A 155 -20.70 11.45 -31.32
CA PRO A 155 -21.16 11.22 -32.68
C PRO A 155 -22.51 11.92 -32.94
N VAL A 156 -22.53 12.68 -34.03
CA VAL A 156 -23.69 13.32 -34.66
C VAL A 156 -24.77 12.26 -34.99
N PRO A 157 -26.07 12.54 -34.82
CA PRO A 157 -27.13 11.61 -35.22
C PRO A 157 -27.14 11.46 -36.75
N MET A 158 -26.78 10.28 -37.26
CA MET A 158 -27.02 9.93 -38.65
C MET A 158 -28.52 9.73 -38.87
N ALA A 159 -29.07 10.54 -39.79
CA ALA A 159 -30.43 10.43 -40.26
C ALA A 159 -30.74 9.00 -40.74
N MET A 160 -31.90 8.52 -40.31
CA MET A 160 -32.56 7.29 -40.71
C MET A 160 -32.63 7.21 -42.24
N ARG A 161 -31.77 6.41 -42.87
CA ARG A 161 -31.88 6.09 -44.29
C ARG A 161 -32.89 4.96 -44.43
N VAL A 162 -34.10 5.35 -44.82
CA VAL A 162 -35.20 4.47 -45.22
C VAL A 162 -34.69 3.34 -46.11
N VAL A 163 -34.91 2.10 -45.67
CA VAL A 163 -34.77 0.88 -46.48
C VAL A 163 -35.82 0.95 -47.59
N PRO A 164 -35.45 0.88 -48.89
CA PRO A 164 -36.44 0.65 -49.93
C PRO A 164 -36.87 -0.83 -49.91
N ASP A 165 -38.16 -1.05 -50.11
CA ASP A 165 -38.81 -2.36 -50.29
C ASP A 165 -38.06 -3.32 -51.24
N PRO A 166 -38.22 -4.64 -51.06
CA PRO A 166 -37.64 -5.63 -51.96
C PRO A 166 -38.23 -5.47 -53.37
N LEU A 167 -37.38 -5.12 -54.33
CA LEU A 167 -37.73 -5.15 -55.74
C LEU A 167 -38.04 -6.59 -56.18
N THR A 168 -39.28 -6.79 -56.62
CA THR A 168 -39.80 -7.97 -57.33
C THR A 168 -38.86 -8.43 -58.46
N PRO A 169 -38.80 -9.75 -58.76
CA PRO A 169 -37.92 -10.27 -59.80
C PRO A 169 -38.29 -9.74 -61.20
N ARG A 170 -37.30 -9.19 -61.91
CA ARG A 170 -37.43 -8.85 -63.34
C ARG A 170 -37.44 -10.12 -64.20
N PRO A 171 -38.39 -10.28 -65.13
CA PRO A 171 -38.37 -11.38 -66.09
C PRO A 171 -37.28 -11.16 -67.16
N VAL A 172 -36.62 -12.26 -67.54
CA VAL A 172 -35.63 -12.35 -68.61
C VAL A 172 -36.30 -12.00 -69.95
N ALA A 173 -35.72 -11.05 -70.69
CA ALA A 173 -36.14 -10.70 -72.04
C ALA A 173 -35.76 -11.82 -73.02
N VAL A 174 -36.79 -12.47 -73.57
CA VAL A 174 -36.71 -13.40 -74.71
C VAL A 174 -36.67 -12.57 -76.01
N PRO A 175 -35.80 -12.86 -76.99
CA PRO A 175 -35.85 -12.18 -78.27
C PRO A 175 -37.10 -12.59 -79.08
N ASN A 176 -37.87 -11.58 -79.51
CA ASN A 176 -39.04 -11.72 -80.36
C ASN A 176 -38.70 -12.37 -81.72
N VAL A 177 -39.37 -13.49 -81.99
CA VAL A 177 -39.53 -14.05 -83.34
C VAL A 177 -40.82 -13.47 -83.92
N LEU A 178 -40.73 -12.73 -85.03
CA LEU A 178 -41.86 -12.17 -85.75
C LEU A 178 -42.75 -13.28 -86.37
N PRO A 179 -44.08 -13.17 -86.30
CA PRO A 179 -45.01 -14.10 -86.94
C PRO A 179 -45.25 -13.73 -88.41
N ARG A 180 -45.39 -14.74 -89.28
CA ARG A 180 -45.88 -14.58 -90.65
C ARG A 180 -47.12 -15.45 -90.84
N SER A 181 -48.29 -14.85 -90.71
CA SER A 181 -49.57 -15.30 -91.29
C SER A 181 -49.78 -14.51 -92.60
N ALA A 182 -49.71 -15.16 -93.76
CA ALA A 182 -50.80 -15.85 -94.45
C ALA A 182 -51.70 -14.89 -95.26
N MET A 183 -51.53 -14.90 -96.59
CA MET A 183 -52.50 -14.59 -97.67
C MET A 183 -51.68 -14.51 -98.97
N THR A 184 -52.01 -15.09 -100.12
CA THR A 184 -53.14 -15.79 -100.75
C THR A 184 -52.46 -16.73 -101.80
N ARG A 185 -53.03 -17.65 -102.58
CA ARG A 185 -54.32 -17.77 -103.25
C ARG A 185 -54.30 -19.14 -103.95
N SER A 186 -55.44 -19.81 -104.03
CA SER A 186 -55.65 -21.00 -104.86
C SER A 186 -55.44 -20.70 -106.35
N LEU A 187 -54.77 -21.58 -107.10
CA LEU A 187 -54.96 -21.73 -108.55
C LEU A 187 -54.63 -23.18 -108.97
N ARG A 188 -55.56 -23.76 -109.73
CA ARG A 188 -55.52 -25.12 -110.31
C ARG A 188 -54.37 -25.30 -111.32
N SER A 189 -54.00 -26.57 -111.50
CA SER A 189 -53.06 -27.14 -112.49
C SER A 189 -53.27 -26.67 -113.94
N PRO A 190 -52.21 -26.77 -114.75
CA PRO A 190 -52.29 -27.63 -115.93
C PRO A 190 -51.07 -28.56 -116.09
N ALA A 191 -51.24 -29.55 -116.96
CA ALA A 191 -50.40 -30.72 -117.17
C ALA A 191 -49.24 -30.53 -118.18
N MET A 192 -48.27 -31.47 -118.12
CA MET A 192 -47.28 -31.92 -119.15
C MET A 192 -45.98 -31.09 -119.35
N PRO A 193 -44.88 -31.64 -119.93
CA PRO A 193 -44.38 -33.04 -120.00
C PRO A 193 -42.83 -33.22 -119.76
N TYR A 194 -42.41 -34.50 -119.64
CA TYR A 194 -41.17 -35.16 -120.09
C TYR A 194 -39.72 -34.71 -119.71
N ALA A 195 -38.97 -35.71 -119.23
CA ALA A 195 -37.55 -35.99 -119.48
C ALA A 195 -36.50 -34.86 -119.28
N GLY A 196 -36.01 -34.70 -118.04
CA GLY A 196 -34.81 -33.90 -117.78
C GLY A 196 -34.25 -33.98 -116.35
N TYR A 197 -35.05 -34.43 -115.38
CA TYR A 197 -34.71 -34.33 -113.95
C TYR A 197 -33.64 -35.31 -113.44
N GLN A 198 -33.35 -36.41 -114.15
CA GLN A 198 -32.47 -37.46 -113.60
C GLN A 198 -30.97 -37.13 -113.67
N ARG A 199 -30.50 -36.26 -114.57
CA ARG A 199 -29.06 -35.92 -114.68
C ARG A 199 -28.61 -34.78 -113.75
N LEU A 200 -29.47 -33.78 -113.51
CA LEU A 200 -29.14 -32.66 -112.61
C LEU A 200 -29.23 -33.04 -111.12
N ALA A 201 -30.21 -33.87 -110.74
CA ALA A 201 -30.41 -34.31 -109.37
C ALA A 201 -29.25 -35.19 -108.85
N MET A 202 -28.66 -36.03 -109.71
CA MET A 202 -27.51 -36.88 -109.34
C MET A 202 -26.20 -36.10 -109.14
N GLN A 203 -25.95 -35.02 -109.90
CA GLN A 203 -24.76 -34.18 -109.72
C GLN A 203 -24.83 -33.35 -108.43
N ILE A 204 -26.02 -32.88 -108.06
CA ILE A 204 -26.24 -32.14 -106.80
C ILE A 204 -26.11 -33.07 -105.58
N GLN A 205 -26.58 -34.31 -105.66
CA GLN A 205 -26.42 -35.30 -104.58
C GLN A 205 -24.97 -35.75 -104.38
N ARG A 206 -24.17 -35.93 -105.44
CA ARG A 206 -22.74 -36.30 -105.32
C ARG A 206 -21.90 -35.18 -104.70
N ARG A 207 -22.11 -33.91 -105.11
CA ARG A 207 -21.43 -32.75 -104.49
C ARG A 207 -21.85 -32.55 -103.03
N ARG A 208 -23.12 -32.79 -102.66
CA ARG A 208 -23.58 -32.75 -101.26
C ARG A 208 -22.99 -33.86 -100.40
N ARG A 209 -22.82 -35.08 -100.92
CA ARG A 209 -22.16 -36.18 -100.20
C ARG A 209 -20.66 -35.93 -99.99
N GLN A 210 -19.93 -35.47 -101.02
CA GLN A 210 -18.50 -35.15 -100.89
C GLN A 210 -18.25 -33.98 -99.93
N ARG A 211 -19.11 -32.95 -99.97
CA ARG A 211 -19.04 -31.81 -99.03
C ARG A 211 -19.38 -32.23 -97.59
N LYS A 212 -20.33 -33.15 -97.38
CA LYS A 212 -20.64 -33.74 -96.05
C LYS A 212 -19.48 -34.57 -95.49
N VAL A 213 -18.81 -35.38 -96.32
CA VAL A 213 -17.66 -36.19 -95.88
C VAL A 213 -16.45 -35.30 -95.53
N LEU A 214 -16.17 -34.28 -96.35
CA LEU A 214 -15.10 -33.31 -96.09
C LEU A 214 -15.37 -32.48 -94.83
N LEU A 215 -16.61 -32.00 -94.64
CA LEU A 215 -17.04 -31.29 -93.44
C LEU A 215 -17.00 -32.20 -92.19
N HIS A 216 -17.34 -33.48 -92.29
CA HIS A 216 -17.19 -34.43 -91.17
C HIS A 216 -15.73 -34.71 -90.83
N HIS A 217 -14.83 -34.74 -91.83
CA HIS A 217 -13.41 -34.95 -91.58
C HIS A 217 -12.74 -33.72 -90.95
N LEU A 218 -13.05 -32.52 -91.44
CA LEU A 218 -12.59 -31.25 -90.85
C LEU A 218 -13.20 -31.01 -89.46
N SER A 219 -14.48 -31.33 -89.27
CA SER A 219 -15.16 -31.32 -87.96
C SER A 219 -14.47 -32.24 -86.96
N ARG A 220 -14.14 -33.49 -87.33
CA ARG A 220 -13.45 -34.43 -86.43
C ARG A 220 -12.00 -34.03 -86.14
N LYS A 221 -11.30 -33.38 -87.08
CA LYS A 221 -9.94 -32.84 -86.87
C LYS A 221 -9.95 -31.63 -85.94
N HIS A 222 -10.90 -30.70 -86.11
CA HIS A 222 -11.08 -29.55 -85.21
C HIS A 222 -11.63 -29.94 -83.83
N LEU A 223 -12.50 -30.95 -83.71
CA LEU A 223 -12.97 -31.48 -82.41
C LEU A 223 -11.86 -32.20 -81.63
N ARG A 224 -10.94 -32.91 -82.31
CA ARG A 224 -9.78 -33.53 -81.65
C ARG A 224 -8.74 -32.49 -81.22
N ALA A 225 -8.52 -31.44 -82.02
CA ALA A 225 -7.65 -30.32 -81.66
C ALA A 225 -8.25 -29.48 -80.51
N ALA A 226 -9.57 -29.24 -80.50
CA ALA A 226 -10.28 -28.57 -79.42
C ALA A 226 -10.23 -29.38 -78.11
N ARG A 227 -10.51 -30.70 -78.14
CA ARG A 227 -10.40 -31.56 -76.95
C ARG A 227 -8.97 -31.69 -76.41
N ALA A 228 -7.94 -31.71 -77.28
CA ALA A 228 -6.54 -31.70 -76.87
C ALA A 228 -6.08 -30.32 -76.34
N GLY A 229 -6.78 -29.24 -76.73
CA GLY A 229 -6.65 -27.89 -76.17
C GLY A 229 -7.29 -27.80 -74.80
N ASP A 230 -8.52 -28.30 -74.63
CA ASP A 230 -9.26 -28.34 -73.37
C ASP A 230 -8.60 -29.23 -72.31
N HIS A 231 -8.03 -30.39 -72.70
CA HIS A 231 -7.24 -31.20 -71.78
C HIS A 231 -5.94 -30.50 -71.33
N ARG A 232 -5.26 -29.77 -72.22
CA ARG A 232 -4.06 -28.99 -71.86
C ARG A 232 -4.37 -27.68 -71.12
N ALA A 233 -5.55 -27.11 -71.33
CA ALA A 233 -6.05 -25.95 -70.59
C ALA A 233 -6.50 -26.35 -69.19
N SER A 234 -7.26 -27.45 -69.05
CA SER A 234 -7.66 -27.99 -67.74
C SER A 234 -6.46 -28.46 -66.91
N HIS A 235 -5.48 -29.18 -67.48
CA HIS A 235 -4.26 -29.53 -66.75
C HIS A 235 -3.43 -28.32 -66.33
N ARG A 236 -3.39 -27.25 -67.14
CA ARG A 236 -2.74 -25.99 -66.74
C ARG A 236 -3.50 -25.30 -65.61
N LEU A 237 -4.82 -25.26 -65.69
CA LEU A 237 -5.70 -24.66 -64.69
C LEU A 237 -5.62 -25.40 -63.34
N TRP A 238 -5.64 -26.74 -63.35
CA TRP A 238 -5.46 -27.55 -62.14
C TRP A 238 -4.04 -27.44 -61.56
N ARG A 239 -3.00 -27.34 -62.41
CA ARG A 239 -1.63 -27.09 -61.94
C ARG A 239 -1.49 -25.71 -61.32
N THR A 240 -2.07 -24.67 -61.92
CA THR A 240 -2.06 -23.32 -61.34
C THR A 240 -2.80 -23.29 -60.01
N LEU A 241 -4.00 -23.89 -59.93
CA LEU A 241 -4.77 -23.99 -58.68
C LEU A 241 -4.01 -24.78 -57.60
N ALA A 242 -3.39 -25.90 -57.95
CA ALA A 242 -2.58 -26.68 -57.01
C ALA A 242 -1.36 -25.89 -56.53
N SER A 243 -0.68 -25.15 -57.42
CA SER A 243 0.47 -24.32 -57.06
C SER A 243 0.08 -23.10 -56.22
N THR A 244 -1.07 -22.48 -56.45
CA THR A 244 -1.56 -21.36 -55.63
C THR A 244 -2.03 -21.84 -54.26
N MET A 245 -2.71 -22.98 -54.18
CA MET A 245 -3.05 -23.61 -52.89
C MET A 245 -1.80 -24.01 -52.11
N LEU A 246 -0.78 -24.57 -52.77
CA LEU A 246 0.49 -24.89 -52.14
C LEU A 246 1.23 -23.64 -51.65
N ALA A 247 1.25 -22.57 -52.45
CA ALA A 247 1.85 -21.30 -52.05
C ALA A 247 1.11 -20.69 -50.85
N LEU A 248 -0.23 -20.70 -50.84
CA LEU A 248 -1.04 -20.25 -49.71
C LEU A 248 -0.79 -21.09 -48.45
N LEU A 249 -0.67 -22.41 -48.60
CA LEU A 249 -0.33 -23.30 -47.50
C LEU A 249 1.07 -23.00 -46.94
N LEU A 250 2.07 -22.79 -47.79
CA LEU A 250 3.42 -22.43 -47.37
C LEU A 250 3.45 -21.06 -46.69
N ILE A 251 2.67 -20.09 -47.16
CA ILE A 251 2.51 -18.78 -46.50
C ILE A 251 1.85 -18.95 -45.14
N LEU A 252 0.78 -19.73 -45.02
CA LEU A 252 0.10 -20.02 -43.75
C LEU A 252 1.01 -20.75 -42.76
N LEU A 253 1.77 -21.74 -43.21
CA LEU A 253 2.75 -22.45 -42.38
C LEU A 253 3.90 -21.54 -41.97
N SER A 254 4.38 -20.66 -42.86
CA SER A 254 5.40 -19.67 -42.54
C SER A 254 4.91 -18.64 -41.53
N LEU A 255 3.68 -18.11 -41.72
CA LEU A 255 3.05 -17.21 -40.75
C LEU A 255 2.84 -17.90 -39.41
N GLY A 256 2.34 -19.14 -39.42
CA GLY A 256 2.12 -19.94 -38.21
C GLY A 256 3.43 -20.23 -37.48
N GLY A 257 4.47 -20.64 -38.20
CA GLY A 257 5.80 -20.87 -37.64
C GLY A 257 6.44 -19.61 -37.09
N THR A 258 6.30 -18.48 -37.79
CA THR A 258 6.77 -17.17 -37.32
C THR A 258 6.01 -16.73 -36.07
N ALA A 259 4.69 -16.85 -36.05
CA ALA A 259 3.87 -16.52 -34.89
C ALA A 259 4.20 -17.42 -33.68
N ALA A 260 4.37 -18.72 -33.90
CA ALA A 260 4.79 -19.66 -32.86
C ALA A 260 6.19 -19.34 -32.32
N TYR A 261 7.13 -18.98 -33.20
CA TYR A 261 8.47 -18.55 -32.79
C TYR A 261 8.42 -17.26 -31.97
N VAL A 262 7.64 -16.26 -32.39
CA VAL A 262 7.45 -15.01 -31.65
C VAL A 262 6.81 -15.28 -30.29
N ALA A 263 5.76 -16.12 -30.22
CA ALA A 263 5.12 -16.48 -28.96
C ALA A 263 6.08 -17.24 -28.03
N TYR A 264 6.83 -18.21 -28.54
CA TYR A 264 7.86 -18.93 -27.78
C TYR A 264 8.91 -17.97 -27.23
N ARG A 265 9.45 -17.10 -28.09
CA ARG A 265 10.44 -16.08 -27.69
C ARG A 265 9.88 -15.13 -26.64
N PHE A 266 8.62 -14.72 -26.78
CA PHE A 266 7.95 -13.88 -25.79
C PHE A 266 7.88 -14.59 -24.45
N VAL A 267 7.33 -15.81 -24.41
CA VAL A 267 7.23 -16.64 -23.19
C VAL A 267 8.60 -16.79 -22.53
N THR A 268 9.60 -17.28 -23.24
CA THR A 268 10.93 -17.53 -22.65
C THR A 268 11.60 -16.25 -22.16
N THR A 269 11.44 -15.15 -22.91
CA THR A 269 12.04 -13.86 -22.52
C THR A 269 11.36 -13.30 -21.27
N THR A 270 10.02 -13.33 -21.21
CA THR A 270 9.26 -12.90 -20.03
C THR A 270 9.64 -13.72 -18.80
N GLN A 271 9.70 -15.05 -18.93
CA GLN A 271 10.10 -15.93 -17.83
C GLN A 271 11.51 -15.59 -17.32
N GLN A 272 12.49 -15.48 -18.22
CA GLN A 272 13.86 -15.12 -17.84
C GLN A 272 13.98 -13.72 -17.24
N THR A 273 13.16 -12.77 -17.69
CA THR A 273 13.20 -11.39 -17.21
C THR A 273 12.68 -11.27 -15.78
N PHE A 274 11.68 -12.09 -15.41
CA PHE A 274 10.99 -11.99 -14.13
C PHE A 274 11.24 -13.17 -13.18
N GLU A 275 12.08 -14.13 -13.54
CA GLU A 275 12.35 -15.35 -12.76
C GLU A 275 12.68 -15.05 -11.30
N ASN A 276 13.67 -14.19 -11.06
CA ASN A 276 14.08 -13.81 -9.70
C ASN A 276 12.94 -13.14 -8.93
N ARG A 277 12.25 -12.18 -9.54
CA ARG A 277 11.13 -11.45 -8.91
C ARG A 277 9.92 -12.34 -8.62
N LEU A 278 9.73 -13.40 -9.41
CA LEU A 278 8.67 -14.37 -9.19
C LEU A 278 9.01 -15.31 -8.03
N LEU A 279 10.27 -15.77 -7.97
CA LEU A 279 10.76 -16.61 -6.87
C LEU A 279 10.76 -15.86 -5.54
N THR A 280 11.06 -14.56 -5.53
CA THR A 280 11.06 -13.70 -4.33
C THR A 280 9.81 -12.83 -4.22
N ILE A 281 8.69 -13.21 -4.86
CA ILE A 281 7.48 -12.37 -4.90
C ILE A 281 6.94 -12.04 -3.50
N HIS A 282 7.14 -12.92 -2.53
CA HIS A 282 6.78 -12.67 -1.13
C HIS A 282 7.50 -11.44 -0.54
N ASP A 283 8.75 -11.19 -0.95
CA ASP A 283 9.53 -10.04 -0.48
C ASP A 283 9.13 -8.74 -1.16
N LEU A 284 8.39 -8.82 -2.26
CA LEU A 284 7.83 -7.68 -2.98
C LEU A 284 6.53 -7.17 -2.37
N ILE A 285 5.92 -7.90 -1.42
CA ILE A 285 4.75 -7.42 -0.69
C ILE A 285 5.11 -6.13 0.04
N PRO A 286 4.22 -5.11 0.06
CA PRO A 286 4.46 -3.89 0.80
C PRO A 286 4.91 -4.20 2.23
N PRO A 287 6.01 -3.61 2.71
CA PRO A 287 6.41 -3.81 4.10
C PRO A 287 5.39 -3.24 5.08
N ASP A 288 5.31 -3.89 6.23
CA ASP A 288 4.49 -3.46 7.37
C ASP A 288 4.90 -2.08 7.86
N ASN A 289 3.94 -1.34 8.42
CA ASN A 289 4.29 -0.08 9.08
C ASN A 289 5.03 -0.31 10.40
N LEU A 290 5.90 0.63 10.76
CA LEU A 290 6.49 0.66 12.11
C LEU A 290 5.41 0.92 13.16
N LYS A 291 5.38 0.09 14.21
CA LYS A 291 4.46 0.23 15.35
C LYS A 291 5.25 0.43 16.65
N ILE A 292 4.86 1.42 17.44
CA ILE A 292 5.45 1.72 18.76
C ILE A 292 4.45 1.33 19.85
N TYR A 293 4.89 0.53 20.80
CA TYR A 293 4.12 0.05 21.93
C TYR A 293 4.71 0.54 23.26
N ASP A 294 3.84 0.75 24.24
CA ASP A 294 4.23 1.02 25.61
C ASP A 294 4.76 -0.24 26.32
N SER A 295 5.17 -0.09 27.57
CA SER A 295 5.70 -1.18 28.43
C SER A 295 4.70 -2.31 28.70
N LYS A 296 3.40 -2.09 28.44
CA LYS A 296 2.30 -3.04 28.62
C LYS A 296 1.75 -3.57 27.30
N GLY A 297 2.31 -3.17 26.16
CA GLY A 297 1.87 -3.60 24.84
C GLY A 297 0.68 -2.80 24.27
N VAL A 298 0.40 -1.60 24.81
CA VAL A 298 -0.58 -0.67 24.23
C VAL A 298 0.06 0.06 23.06
N LEU A 299 -0.60 0.08 21.90
CA LEU A 299 -0.12 0.82 20.72
C LEU A 299 -0.11 2.33 21.03
N LEU A 300 1.06 2.94 20.94
CA LEU A 300 1.28 4.37 21.15
C LEU A 300 1.24 5.16 19.86
N ASP A 301 1.92 4.63 18.83
CA ASP A 301 2.09 5.31 17.55
C ASP A 301 2.28 4.28 16.43
N GLN A 302 1.91 4.67 15.21
CA GLN A 302 2.12 3.90 13.99
C GLN A 302 2.58 4.87 12.90
N LEU A 303 3.80 4.68 12.41
CA LEU A 303 4.36 5.56 11.41
C LEU A 303 3.84 5.14 10.03
N THR A 304 2.98 5.97 9.45
CA THR A 304 2.41 5.77 8.11
C THR A 304 3.12 6.67 7.10
N ASP A 305 3.19 6.20 5.85
CA ASP A 305 3.57 6.96 4.66
C ASP A 305 2.30 7.27 3.84
N ASP A 306 2.12 6.61 2.70
CA ASP A 306 0.95 6.63 1.85
C ASP A 306 -0.21 5.77 2.39
N GLY A 307 0.00 5.00 3.46
CA GLY A 307 -1.08 4.36 4.17
C GLY A 307 -0.72 3.32 5.22
N ILE A 308 -1.77 2.68 5.73
CA ILE A 308 -1.71 1.62 6.73
C ILE A 308 -1.55 0.27 6.03
N HIS A 309 -0.65 -0.56 6.54
CA HIS A 309 -0.44 -1.93 6.14
C HIS A 309 0.07 -2.78 7.29
N THR A 310 -0.40 -4.01 7.35
CA THR A 310 0.00 -5.03 8.32
C THR A 310 -0.19 -6.38 7.65
N THR A 311 0.90 -7.11 7.42
CA THR A 311 0.87 -8.44 6.81
C THR A 311 0.15 -9.43 7.73
N VAL A 312 -0.73 -10.26 7.17
CA VAL A 312 -1.38 -11.37 7.87
C VAL A 312 -1.18 -12.68 7.13
N THR A 313 -0.99 -13.77 7.85
CA THR A 313 -0.96 -15.11 7.26
C THR A 313 -2.36 -15.55 6.81
N PHE A 314 -2.44 -16.58 5.98
CA PHE A 314 -3.71 -17.13 5.49
C PHE A 314 -4.70 -17.43 6.63
N ASP A 315 -4.22 -18.03 7.73
CA ASP A 315 -5.05 -18.41 8.88
C ASP A 315 -5.40 -17.24 9.81
N GLN A 316 -4.73 -16.11 9.64
CA GLN A 316 -5.08 -14.85 10.29
C GLN A 316 -6.08 -14.02 9.47
N VAL A 317 -6.70 -14.60 8.44
CA VAL A 317 -7.81 -13.98 7.71
C VAL A 317 -9.07 -14.81 7.94
N ALA A 318 -10.17 -14.14 8.28
CA ALA A 318 -11.46 -14.79 8.48
C ALA A 318 -11.86 -15.63 7.25
N ALA A 319 -12.39 -16.83 7.47
CA ALA A 319 -12.81 -17.72 6.38
C ALA A 319 -13.82 -17.04 5.45
N SER A 320 -14.74 -16.24 6.00
CA SER A 320 -15.71 -15.45 5.24
C SER A 320 -15.03 -14.47 4.28
N ALA A 321 -13.96 -13.79 4.71
CA ALA A 321 -13.19 -12.87 3.86
C ALA A 321 -12.46 -13.62 2.73
N ARG A 322 -11.80 -14.74 3.05
CA ARG A 322 -11.14 -15.59 2.03
C ARG A 322 -12.14 -16.06 0.98
N ASN A 323 -13.30 -16.54 1.42
CA ASN A 323 -14.36 -17.05 0.54
C ASN A 323 -15.01 -15.93 -0.28
N ALA A 324 -15.28 -14.76 0.32
CA ALA A 324 -15.87 -13.61 -0.36
C ALA A 324 -14.96 -13.11 -1.49
N THR A 325 -13.65 -12.97 -1.20
CA THR A 325 -12.67 -12.57 -2.21
C THR A 325 -12.58 -13.59 -3.34
N VAL A 326 -12.48 -14.89 -3.03
CA VAL A 326 -12.43 -15.94 -4.06
C VAL A 326 -13.71 -15.95 -4.91
N ALA A 327 -14.89 -15.90 -4.29
CA ALA A 327 -16.16 -15.91 -5.00
C ALA A 327 -16.32 -14.71 -5.95
N THR A 328 -15.74 -13.57 -5.60
CA THR A 328 -15.85 -12.31 -6.35
C THR A 328 -14.81 -12.18 -7.44
N GLU A 329 -13.55 -12.54 -7.16
CA GLU A 329 -12.41 -12.24 -8.02
C GLU A 329 -11.96 -13.43 -8.87
N ASP A 330 -12.12 -14.68 -8.40
CA ASP A 330 -11.69 -15.87 -9.13
C ASP A 330 -12.42 -17.14 -8.64
N LYS A 331 -13.60 -17.41 -9.21
CA LYS A 331 -14.46 -18.52 -8.78
C LYS A 331 -13.78 -19.90 -8.82
N ASP A 332 -12.83 -20.10 -9.74
CA ASP A 332 -12.16 -21.39 -9.95
C ASP A 332 -10.76 -21.41 -9.30
N PHE A 333 -10.45 -20.40 -8.46
CA PHE A 333 -9.14 -20.18 -7.84
C PHE A 333 -8.49 -21.44 -7.29
N TRP A 334 -9.23 -22.24 -6.53
CA TRP A 334 -8.70 -23.43 -5.88
C TRP A 334 -8.28 -24.55 -6.84
N SER A 335 -8.78 -24.52 -8.08
CA SER A 335 -8.59 -25.59 -9.08
C SER A 335 -7.81 -25.16 -10.32
N ASN A 336 -7.79 -23.86 -10.64
CA ASN A 336 -7.12 -23.34 -11.81
C ASN A 336 -5.59 -23.34 -11.65
N GLN A 337 -4.85 -23.29 -12.76
CA GLN A 337 -3.38 -23.23 -12.77
C GLN A 337 -2.88 -21.78 -12.89
N GLY A 338 -3.52 -20.85 -12.17
CA GLY A 338 -3.24 -19.41 -12.24
C GLY A 338 -3.88 -18.68 -13.40
N ILE A 339 -4.43 -19.39 -14.38
CA ILE A 339 -5.23 -18.83 -15.47
C ILE A 339 -6.55 -19.60 -15.61
N ASP A 340 -7.62 -18.92 -16.03
CA ASP A 340 -8.89 -19.54 -16.40
C ASP A 340 -9.19 -19.31 -17.90
N PRO A 341 -8.79 -20.24 -18.78
CA PRO A 341 -9.04 -20.11 -20.21
C PRO A 341 -10.53 -20.06 -20.57
N LEU A 342 -11.38 -20.79 -19.81
CA LEU A 342 -12.82 -20.81 -20.04
C LEU A 342 -13.46 -19.50 -19.58
N GLY A 343 -13.01 -18.95 -18.46
CA GLY A 343 -13.39 -17.62 -17.97
C GLY A 343 -12.98 -16.51 -18.93
N ILE A 344 -11.77 -16.55 -19.48
CA ILE A 344 -11.32 -15.60 -20.51
C ILE A 344 -12.22 -15.68 -21.75
N ALA A 345 -12.50 -16.88 -22.24
CA ALA A 345 -13.37 -17.07 -23.40
C ALA A 345 -14.81 -16.61 -23.12
N ARG A 346 -15.34 -16.89 -21.92
CA ARG A 346 -16.67 -16.44 -21.50
C ARG A 346 -16.72 -14.92 -21.42
N ALA A 347 -15.81 -14.29 -20.67
CA ALA A 347 -15.75 -12.84 -20.54
C ALA A 347 -15.63 -12.14 -21.90
N PHE A 348 -14.85 -12.69 -22.83
CA PHE A 348 -14.76 -12.18 -24.19
C PHE A 348 -16.12 -12.22 -24.92
N LEU A 349 -16.84 -13.34 -24.85
CA LEU A 349 -18.16 -13.49 -25.47
C LEU A 349 -19.21 -12.57 -24.83
N THR A 350 -19.24 -12.47 -23.50
CA THR A 350 -20.16 -11.59 -22.76
C THR A 350 -19.91 -10.13 -23.10
N ASN A 351 -18.64 -9.70 -23.12
CA ASN A 351 -18.28 -8.32 -23.45
C ASN A 351 -18.58 -7.96 -24.91
N LEU A 352 -18.49 -8.92 -25.84
CA LEU A 352 -18.88 -8.71 -27.24
C LEU A 352 -20.40 -8.57 -27.41
N GLN A 353 -21.19 -9.32 -26.62
CA GLN A 353 -22.65 -9.25 -26.64
C GLN A 353 -23.18 -7.95 -26.02
N ASP A 354 -22.62 -7.53 -24.89
CA ASP A 354 -23.11 -6.38 -24.11
C ASP A 354 -22.50 -5.04 -24.55
N GLY A 355 -21.50 -5.06 -25.45
CA GLY A 355 -20.85 -3.85 -25.97
C GLY A 355 -20.07 -3.03 -24.94
N ARG A 356 -19.91 -3.55 -23.72
CA ARG A 356 -19.18 -2.97 -22.59
C ARG A 356 -18.52 -4.09 -21.79
N VAL A 357 -17.49 -3.75 -21.01
CA VAL A 357 -16.85 -4.72 -20.11
C VAL A 357 -17.80 -4.99 -18.93
N VAL A 358 -18.36 -6.20 -18.86
CA VAL A 358 -19.32 -6.62 -17.83
C VAL A 358 -18.69 -7.62 -16.85
N GLU A 359 -17.83 -8.51 -17.35
CA GLU A 359 -17.21 -9.57 -16.55
C GLU A 359 -15.68 -9.52 -16.72
N GLY A 360 -14.95 -9.57 -15.59
CA GLY A 360 -13.49 -9.57 -15.57
C GLY A 360 -12.97 -11.00 -15.67
N GLY A 361 -12.23 -11.33 -16.74
CA GLY A 361 -11.63 -12.66 -16.93
C GLY A 361 -10.25 -12.84 -16.27
N SER A 362 -9.92 -12.06 -15.23
CA SER A 362 -8.58 -12.10 -14.60
C SER A 362 -8.61 -12.91 -13.31
N THR A 363 -7.64 -13.79 -13.10
CA THR A 363 -7.52 -14.60 -11.88
C THR A 363 -6.81 -13.84 -10.76
N ILE A 364 -6.93 -14.31 -9.52
CA ILE A 364 -6.21 -13.75 -8.36
C ILE A 364 -4.69 -13.77 -8.59
N SER A 365 -4.15 -14.86 -9.17
CA SER A 365 -2.72 -14.96 -9.52
C SER A 365 -2.29 -13.89 -10.52
N GLN A 366 -3.09 -13.64 -11.56
CA GLN A 366 -2.80 -12.58 -12.53
C GLN A 366 -2.84 -11.20 -11.89
N GLN A 367 -3.81 -10.95 -11.01
CA GLN A 367 -3.91 -9.68 -10.30
C GLN A 367 -2.75 -9.45 -9.32
N LEU A 368 -2.28 -10.50 -8.64
CA LEU A 368 -1.10 -10.43 -7.79
C LEU A 368 0.17 -10.08 -8.61
N ILE A 369 0.37 -10.75 -9.75
CA ILE A 369 1.49 -10.46 -10.67
C ILE A 369 1.41 -9.04 -11.21
N LYS A 370 0.22 -8.56 -11.58
CA LYS A 370 -0.01 -7.17 -11.95
C LYS A 370 0.51 -6.22 -10.87
N ASN A 371 0.13 -6.46 -9.61
CA ASN A 371 0.43 -5.53 -8.53
C ASN A 371 1.91 -5.54 -8.12
N LEU A 372 2.57 -6.70 -8.11
CA LEU A 372 3.92 -6.84 -7.55
C LEU A 372 5.05 -6.95 -8.58
N ILE A 373 4.76 -7.40 -9.80
CA ILE A 373 5.79 -7.72 -10.81
C ILE A 373 5.73 -6.75 -11.98
N VAL A 374 4.66 -6.79 -12.77
CA VAL A 374 4.60 -6.15 -14.09
C VAL A 374 4.01 -4.73 -14.05
N GLY A 375 3.46 -4.30 -12.92
CA GLY A 375 2.96 -2.95 -12.67
C GLY A 375 1.58 -2.65 -13.28
N ASN A 376 1.22 -1.37 -13.34
CA ASN A 376 -0.15 -0.90 -13.66
C ASN A 376 -0.33 -0.38 -15.11
N ALA A 377 0.65 -0.51 -16.00
CA ALA A 377 0.57 0.05 -17.35
C ALA A 377 -0.49 -0.67 -18.22
N SER A 378 -1.53 0.01 -18.69
CA SER A 378 -2.66 -0.61 -19.44
C SER A 378 -2.32 -1.09 -20.87
N THR A 379 -1.30 -1.94 -21.04
CA THR A 379 -0.86 -2.50 -22.32
C THR A 379 -1.26 -3.97 -22.47
N ILE A 380 -1.48 -4.39 -23.72
CA ILE A 380 -1.74 -5.81 -24.04
C ILE A 380 -0.53 -6.67 -23.69
N VAL A 381 0.68 -6.15 -23.91
CA VAL A 381 1.95 -6.83 -23.60
C VAL A 381 1.99 -7.22 -22.12
N ARG A 382 1.75 -6.25 -21.21
CA ARG A 382 1.67 -6.51 -19.77
C ARG A 382 0.63 -7.59 -19.44
N LYS A 383 -0.55 -7.52 -20.06
CA LYS A 383 -1.59 -8.52 -19.82
C LYS A 383 -1.17 -9.93 -20.26
N LEU A 384 -0.39 -10.04 -21.34
CA LEU A 384 0.21 -11.32 -21.76
C LEU A 384 1.30 -11.77 -20.80
N GLU A 385 2.10 -10.87 -20.23
CA GLU A 385 3.08 -11.20 -19.19
C GLU A 385 2.41 -11.82 -17.95
N GLU A 386 1.28 -11.27 -17.49
CA GLU A 386 0.47 -11.88 -16.40
C GLU A 386 0.06 -13.32 -16.73
N VAL A 387 -0.41 -13.57 -17.97
CA VAL A 387 -0.84 -14.90 -18.43
C VAL A 387 0.32 -15.90 -18.46
N VAL A 388 1.53 -15.44 -18.83
CA VAL A 388 2.73 -16.27 -18.89
C VAL A 388 3.26 -16.61 -17.49
N LEU A 389 3.24 -15.63 -16.57
CA LEU A 389 3.81 -15.78 -15.24
C LEU A 389 2.86 -16.46 -14.25
N ALA A 390 1.54 -16.38 -14.43
CA ALA A 390 0.58 -16.91 -13.47
C ALA A 390 0.68 -18.43 -13.24
N PRO A 391 0.89 -19.29 -14.26
CA PRO A 391 1.14 -20.71 -14.02
C PRO A 391 2.40 -20.96 -13.20
N GLN A 392 3.50 -20.27 -13.52
CA GLN A 392 4.76 -20.42 -12.78
C GLN A 392 4.64 -20.00 -11.31
N LEU A 393 3.83 -18.98 -11.01
CA LEU A 393 3.53 -18.62 -9.63
C LEU A 393 2.84 -19.77 -8.89
N ASN A 394 1.91 -20.47 -9.55
CA ASN A 394 1.17 -21.58 -8.95
C ASN A 394 2.00 -22.86 -8.83
N ASP A 395 3.04 -23.01 -9.64
CA ASP A 395 4.00 -24.11 -9.51
C ASP A 395 4.92 -23.92 -8.28
N ASN A 396 5.21 -22.67 -7.90
CA ASN A 396 6.14 -22.34 -6.83
C ASN A 396 5.48 -22.04 -5.46
N TYR A 397 4.21 -21.63 -5.46
CA TYR A 397 3.49 -21.21 -4.25
C TYR A 397 2.14 -21.90 -4.13
N THR A 398 1.74 -22.23 -2.89
CA THR A 398 0.42 -22.83 -2.66
C THR A 398 -0.71 -21.81 -2.90
N LYS A 399 -1.93 -22.29 -3.13
CA LYS A 399 -3.10 -21.42 -3.25
C LYS A 399 -3.33 -20.56 -2.01
N SER A 400 -3.04 -21.10 -0.83
CA SER A 400 -3.14 -20.36 0.43
C SER A 400 -2.12 -19.21 0.48
N ASP A 401 -0.88 -19.45 0.06
CA ASP A 401 0.16 -18.42 -0.02
C ASP A 401 -0.25 -17.32 -1.00
N ILE A 402 -0.67 -17.70 -2.22
CA ILE A 402 -1.09 -16.75 -3.25
C ILE A 402 -2.26 -15.89 -2.78
N LEU A 403 -3.27 -16.48 -2.13
CA LEU A 403 -4.40 -15.71 -1.60
C LEU A 403 -3.97 -14.78 -0.48
N ALA A 404 -3.11 -15.24 0.44
CA ALA A 404 -2.59 -14.40 1.52
C ALA A 404 -1.77 -13.22 0.95
N MET A 405 -0.87 -13.47 0.00
CA MET A 405 -0.09 -12.42 -0.66
C MET A 405 -0.99 -11.41 -1.38
N TYR A 406 -2.02 -11.88 -2.09
CA TYR A 406 -3.01 -11.02 -2.74
C TYR A 406 -3.75 -10.15 -1.73
N LEU A 407 -4.29 -10.75 -0.67
CA LEU A 407 -5.04 -10.06 0.37
C LEU A 407 -4.19 -9.06 1.15
N ASN A 408 -2.88 -9.25 1.24
CA ASN A 408 -1.95 -8.29 1.84
C ASN A 408 -1.49 -7.18 0.87
N THR A 409 -1.72 -7.34 -0.44
CA THR A 409 -1.19 -6.41 -1.45
C THR A 409 -2.24 -5.40 -1.91
N ILE A 410 -3.49 -5.83 -2.07
CA ILE A 410 -4.50 -4.99 -2.73
C ILE A 410 -4.90 -3.76 -1.90
N TYR A 411 -5.24 -2.68 -2.61
CA TYR A 411 -5.72 -1.44 -2.03
C TYR A 411 -7.24 -1.46 -1.88
N TYR A 412 -7.73 -1.16 -0.68
CA TYR A 412 -9.17 -1.16 -0.36
C TYR A 412 -9.81 0.24 -0.36
N GLY A 413 -9.00 1.31 -0.47
CA GLY A 413 -9.47 2.68 -0.23
C GLY A 413 -9.00 3.22 1.13
N HIS A 414 -9.18 4.51 1.39
CA HIS A 414 -8.86 5.16 2.68
C HIS A 414 -7.43 4.88 3.19
N GLN A 415 -6.46 4.82 2.27
CA GLN A 415 -5.06 4.49 2.60
C GLN A 415 -4.89 3.11 3.27
N ALA A 416 -5.86 2.20 3.12
CA ALA A 416 -5.80 0.83 3.62
C ALA A 416 -5.23 -0.10 2.55
N TYR A 417 -3.99 -0.55 2.76
CA TYR A 417 -3.34 -1.56 1.93
C TYR A 417 -3.36 -2.90 2.68
N GLY A 418 -3.98 -3.89 2.05
CA GLY A 418 -4.20 -5.20 2.64
C GLY A 418 -5.46 -5.30 3.51
N ILE A 419 -5.96 -6.53 3.65
CA ILE A 419 -7.26 -6.82 4.27
C ILE A 419 -7.30 -6.47 5.77
N ASP A 420 -6.16 -6.58 6.46
CA ASP A 420 -6.06 -6.26 7.89
C ASP A 420 -6.16 -4.76 8.17
N ALA A 421 -5.47 -3.96 7.35
CA ALA A 421 -5.61 -2.51 7.36
C ALA A 421 -7.06 -2.11 7.03
N ALA A 422 -7.69 -2.76 6.05
CA ALA A 422 -9.07 -2.48 5.68
C ALA A 422 -10.07 -2.82 6.82
N ALA A 423 -9.90 -3.96 7.49
CA ALA A 423 -10.69 -4.34 8.66
C ALA A 423 -10.59 -3.29 9.78
N THR A 424 -9.39 -2.77 10.00
CA THR A 424 -9.15 -1.68 10.97
C THR A 424 -9.84 -0.39 10.51
N VAL A 425 -9.57 0.06 9.29
CA VAL A 425 -10.01 1.36 8.78
C VAL A 425 -11.52 1.46 8.65
N TYR A 426 -12.21 0.42 8.16
CA TYR A 426 -13.65 0.48 7.90
C TYR A 426 -14.51 0.11 9.13
N PHE A 427 -14.03 -0.79 9.98
CA PHE A 427 -14.85 -1.38 11.05
C PHE A 427 -14.27 -1.17 12.46
N GLY A 428 -13.13 -0.48 12.58
CA GLY A 428 -12.49 -0.20 13.87
C GLY A 428 -12.01 -1.47 14.59
N LEU A 429 -11.83 -2.57 13.86
CA LEU A 429 -11.25 -3.80 14.39
C LEU A 429 -9.78 -3.56 14.73
N GLN A 430 -9.27 -4.29 15.71
CA GLN A 430 -7.91 -4.05 16.23
C GLN A 430 -7.17 -5.36 16.40
N ASP A 431 -5.87 -5.33 16.13
CA ASP A 431 -4.96 -6.41 16.47
C ASP A 431 -4.99 -6.71 17.96
N ARG A 432 -5.22 -7.97 18.30
CA ARG A 432 -5.12 -8.52 19.66
C ARG A 432 -4.10 -9.67 19.65
N PRO A 433 -3.48 -9.99 20.79
CA PRO A 433 -2.62 -11.17 20.88
C PRO A 433 -3.34 -12.42 20.35
N GLY A 434 -2.82 -13.02 19.27
CA GLY A 434 -3.39 -14.20 18.62
C GLY A 434 -4.54 -13.95 17.62
N HIS A 435 -5.04 -12.72 17.49
CA HIS A 435 -6.16 -12.38 16.60
C HIS A 435 -5.88 -11.06 15.87
N SER A 436 -5.58 -11.13 14.59
CA SER A 436 -5.47 -9.95 13.71
C SER A 436 -6.83 -9.25 13.54
N ALA A 437 -6.84 -8.00 13.08
CA ALA A 437 -8.08 -7.33 12.70
C ALA A 437 -8.82 -8.10 11.60
N ALA A 438 -8.11 -8.62 10.60
CA ALA A 438 -8.68 -9.42 9.51
C ALA A 438 -9.34 -10.74 9.98
N SER A 439 -8.86 -11.34 11.07
CA SER A 439 -9.45 -12.58 11.62
C SER A 439 -10.81 -12.37 12.30
N GLN A 440 -11.15 -11.11 12.60
CA GLN A 440 -12.39 -10.73 13.31
C GLN A 440 -13.54 -10.37 12.38
N LEU A 441 -13.30 -10.33 11.05
CA LEU A 441 -14.32 -10.01 10.06
C LEU A 441 -15.44 -11.06 10.07
N ASP A 442 -16.68 -10.59 10.21
CA ASP A 442 -17.87 -11.39 9.94
C ASP A 442 -18.19 -11.45 8.44
N LEU A 443 -19.29 -12.11 8.08
CA LEU A 443 -19.70 -12.28 6.68
C LEU A 443 -20.05 -10.95 6.00
N ALA A 444 -20.78 -10.06 6.66
CA ALA A 444 -21.20 -8.80 6.07
C ALA A 444 -19.99 -7.90 5.81
N GLN A 445 -19.12 -7.77 6.81
CA GLN A 445 -17.87 -7.00 6.69
C GLN A 445 -16.94 -7.59 5.64
N ALA A 446 -16.79 -8.92 5.60
CA ALA A 446 -16.00 -9.62 4.59
C ALA A 446 -16.50 -9.37 3.17
N ALA A 447 -17.81 -9.49 2.93
CA ALA A 447 -18.40 -9.27 1.62
C ALA A 447 -18.30 -7.80 1.19
N MET A 448 -18.44 -6.86 2.13
CA MET A 448 -18.26 -5.43 1.86
C MET A 448 -16.82 -5.17 1.38
N LEU A 449 -15.81 -5.65 2.13
CA LEU A 449 -14.41 -5.46 1.75
C LEU A 449 -14.03 -6.17 0.46
N ALA A 450 -14.53 -7.38 0.19
CA ALA A 450 -14.26 -8.10 -1.05
C ALA A 450 -14.79 -7.36 -2.30
N GLY A 451 -15.80 -6.49 -2.15
CA GLY A 451 -16.35 -5.69 -3.23
C GLY A 451 -15.47 -4.51 -3.65
N LEU A 452 -14.69 -3.94 -2.72
CA LEU A 452 -13.98 -2.67 -2.89
C LEU A 452 -12.83 -2.70 -3.92
N PRO A 453 -11.92 -3.70 -3.95
CA PRO A 453 -10.69 -3.65 -4.75
C PRO A 453 -10.90 -3.45 -6.25
N SER A 454 -12.05 -3.91 -6.77
CA SER A 454 -12.41 -3.76 -8.19
C SER A 454 -12.45 -2.29 -8.64
N ASN A 455 -12.91 -1.38 -7.79
CA ASN A 455 -12.82 0.08 -7.99
C ASN A 455 -13.01 0.81 -6.63
N PRO A 456 -11.92 0.99 -5.84
CA PRO A 456 -12.03 1.50 -4.48
C PRO A 456 -12.67 2.89 -4.38
N SER A 457 -12.44 3.75 -5.36
CA SER A 457 -13.02 5.10 -5.38
C SER A 457 -14.51 5.10 -5.72
N LEU A 458 -14.97 4.22 -6.62
CA LEU A 458 -16.38 4.13 -6.99
C LEU A 458 -17.23 3.45 -5.91
N TYR A 459 -16.65 2.46 -5.24
CA TYR A 459 -17.32 1.66 -4.22
C TYR A 459 -17.01 2.11 -2.80
N ASP A 460 -16.46 3.31 -2.62
CA ASP A 460 -16.21 3.87 -1.30
C ASP A 460 -17.54 4.13 -0.56
N PRO A 461 -17.86 3.41 0.53
CA PRO A 461 -19.10 3.60 1.27
C PRO A 461 -19.21 4.97 1.96
N ALA A 462 -18.10 5.68 2.20
CA ALA A 462 -18.12 7.03 2.76
C ALA A 462 -18.55 8.10 1.73
N VAL A 463 -18.33 7.83 0.44
CA VAL A 463 -18.61 8.77 -0.66
C VAL A 463 -19.84 8.36 -1.46
N ASN A 464 -19.96 7.06 -1.76
CA ASN A 464 -21.01 6.45 -2.58
C ASN A 464 -21.55 5.18 -1.91
N PHE A 465 -22.27 5.37 -0.81
CA PHE A 465 -22.90 4.29 -0.06
C PHE A 465 -23.75 3.37 -0.95
N GLN A 466 -24.62 3.93 -1.80
CA GLN A 466 -25.48 3.12 -2.67
C GLN A 466 -24.69 2.24 -3.67
N GLY A 467 -23.60 2.76 -4.23
CA GLY A 467 -22.72 1.98 -5.10
C GLY A 467 -22.00 0.87 -4.35
N ALA A 468 -21.55 1.14 -3.12
CA ALA A 468 -20.94 0.16 -2.23
C ALA A 468 -21.94 -0.95 -1.86
N THR A 469 -23.15 -0.60 -1.42
CA THR A 469 -24.21 -1.56 -1.07
C THR A 469 -24.59 -2.45 -2.25
N HIS A 470 -24.76 -1.89 -3.46
CA HIS A 470 -25.04 -2.69 -4.64
C HIS A 470 -23.89 -3.66 -4.97
N ARG A 471 -22.64 -3.22 -4.84
CA ARG A 471 -21.47 -4.10 -5.04
C ARG A 471 -21.40 -5.19 -3.97
N PHE A 472 -21.69 -4.85 -2.72
CA PHE A 472 -21.78 -5.78 -1.60
C PHE A 472 -22.83 -6.87 -1.82
N GLU A 473 -24.04 -6.50 -2.24
CA GLU A 473 -25.10 -7.47 -2.57
C GLU A 473 -24.69 -8.42 -3.70
N GLN A 474 -23.99 -7.91 -4.72
CA GLN A 474 -23.44 -8.75 -5.79
C GLN A 474 -22.42 -9.77 -5.26
N VAL A 475 -21.56 -9.38 -4.31
CA VAL A 475 -20.62 -10.30 -3.65
C VAL A 475 -21.39 -11.40 -2.93
N LEU A 476 -22.42 -11.06 -2.14
CA LEU A 476 -23.24 -12.05 -1.45
C LEU A 476 -23.98 -13.00 -2.41
N ASP A 477 -24.49 -12.49 -3.54
CA ASP A 477 -25.13 -13.31 -4.57
C ASP A 477 -24.13 -14.28 -5.23
N LEU A 478 -22.89 -13.85 -5.45
CA LEU A 478 -21.81 -14.72 -5.93
C LEU A 478 -21.46 -15.79 -4.89
N MET A 479 -21.30 -15.41 -3.62
CA MET A 479 -21.05 -16.37 -2.54
C MET A 479 -22.16 -17.40 -2.39
N TYR A 480 -23.43 -16.97 -2.47
CA TYR A 480 -24.59 -17.85 -2.39
C TYR A 480 -24.67 -18.81 -3.58
N SER A 481 -24.57 -18.29 -4.81
CA SER A 481 -24.64 -19.11 -6.03
C SER A 481 -23.52 -20.13 -6.16
N GLN A 482 -22.36 -19.86 -5.56
CA GLN A 482 -21.21 -20.77 -5.50
C GLN A 482 -21.23 -21.70 -4.27
N GLY A 483 -22.21 -21.56 -3.37
CA GLY A 483 -22.42 -22.44 -2.22
C GLY A 483 -21.53 -22.14 -1.00
N TYR A 484 -20.91 -20.97 -0.92
CA TYR A 484 -20.13 -20.55 0.25
C TYR A 484 -21.01 -20.17 1.45
N ILE A 485 -22.24 -19.71 1.19
CA ILE A 485 -23.20 -19.29 2.21
C ILE A 485 -24.61 -19.77 1.87
N SER A 486 -25.45 -19.88 2.89
CA SER A 486 -26.89 -20.11 2.78
C SER A 486 -27.66 -18.82 2.45
N ASN A 487 -28.90 -18.96 1.98
CA ASN A 487 -29.76 -17.80 1.75
C ASN A 487 -30.11 -17.06 3.06
N LEU A 488 -30.11 -17.75 4.20
CA LEU A 488 -30.34 -17.13 5.51
C LEU A 488 -29.16 -16.23 5.89
N GLU A 489 -27.93 -16.75 5.84
CA GLU A 489 -26.72 -15.95 6.11
C GLU A 489 -26.60 -14.73 5.18
N ARG A 490 -26.97 -14.90 3.90
CA ARG A 490 -27.06 -13.79 2.95
C ARG A 490 -28.03 -12.70 3.40
N GLN A 491 -29.23 -13.06 3.84
CA GLN A 491 -30.23 -12.10 4.32
C GLN A 491 -29.81 -11.44 5.63
N ASP A 492 -29.21 -12.20 6.55
CA ASP A 492 -28.69 -11.69 7.81
C ASP A 492 -27.56 -10.66 7.56
N ALA A 493 -26.66 -10.93 6.61
CA ALA A 493 -25.60 -10.00 6.23
C ALA A 493 -26.14 -8.69 5.62
N ILE A 494 -27.19 -8.77 4.78
CA ILE A 494 -27.86 -7.57 4.24
C ILE A 494 -28.52 -6.75 5.36
N HIS A 495 -29.14 -7.42 6.33
CA HIS A 495 -29.73 -6.73 7.48
C HIS A 495 -28.66 -6.07 8.35
N GLU A 496 -27.48 -6.68 8.49
CA GLU A 496 -26.37 -6.14 9.25
C GLU A 496 -25.78 -4.87 8.62
N GLU A 497 -25.59 -4.85 7.29
CA GLU A 497 -25.03 -3.68 6.57
C GLU A 497 -25.87 -2.41 6.78
N HIS A 498 -27.20 -2.56 6.83
CA HIS A 498 -28.14 -1.46 7.09
C HIS A 498 -28.11 -0.95 8.54
N SER A 499 -27.36 -1.59 9.44
CA SER A 499 -27.20 -1.13 10.81
C SER A 499 -26.46 0.21 10.86
N PRO A 500 -26.91 1.20 11.66
CA PRO A 500 -26.23 2.49 11.80
C PRO A 500 -24.82 2.39 12.41
N HIS A 501 -24.43 1.22 12.91
CA HIS A 501 -23.13 0.95 13.51
C HIS A 501 -22.29 -0.05 12.71
N PHE A 502 -22.69 -0.35 11.47
CA PHE A 502 -21.95 -1.25 10.59
C PHE A 502 -20.55 -0.69 10.32
N PHE A 503 -20.46 0.52 9.77
CA PHE A 503 -19.19 1.22 9.62
C PHE A 503 -18.75 1.89 10.93
N LYS A 504 -17.48 1.70 11.26
CA LYS A 504 -16.79 2.37 12.36
C LYS A 504 -15.46 2.86 11.84
N PHE A 505 -15.52 3.80 10.89
CA PHE A 505 -14.32 4.37 10.30
C PHE A 505 -13.34 4.74 11.41
N ALA A 506 -12.19 4.06 11.43
CA ALA A 506 -11.25 4.22 12.53
C ALA A 506 -10.83 5.68 12.59
N ALA A 507 -11.03 6.31 13.74
CA ALA A 507 -10.43 7.61 13.99
C ALA A 507 -8.91 7.45 13.85
N ALA A 508 -8.26 8.45 13.25
CA ALA A 508 -6.80 8.48 13.18
C ALA A 508 -6.22 8.17 14.56
N LEU A 509 -5.24 7.26 14.62
CA LEU A 509 -4.58 6.89 15.87
C LEU A 509 -4.05 8.16 16.53
N VAL A 510 -4.66 8.55 17.66
CA VAL A 510 -4.19 9.72 18.41
C VAL A 510 -2.98 9.29 19.22
N ASN A 511 -1.81 9.79 18.84
CA ASN A 511 -0.59 9.56 19.61
C ASN A 511 -0.70 10.27 20.97
N ARG A 512 -0.74 9.47 22.04
CA ARG A 512 -0.93 9.94 23.41
C ARG A 512 0.37 10.36 24.10
N ALA A 513 1.53 10.07 23.50
CA ALA A 513 2.84 10.44 23.99
C ALA A 513 3.74 10.95 22.85
N PRO A 514 3.35 12.02 22.14
CA PRO A 514 3.98 12.43 20.89
C PRO A 514 5.45 12.86 21.06
N HIS A 515 5.80 13.55 22.15
CA HIS A 515 7.19 13.88 22.46
C HIS A 515 8.05 12.63 22.62
N PHE A 516 7.56 11.63 23.37
CA PHE A 516 8.26 10.37 23.55
C PHE A 516 8.36 9.57 22.25
N ALA A 517 7.30 9.50 21.45
CA ALA A 517 7.33 8.83 20.15
C ALA A 517 8.33 9.50 19.20
N ASN A 518 8.38 10.83 19.15
CA ASN A 518 9.39 11.58 18.40
C ASN A 518 10.80 11.25 18.86
N PHE A 519 11.04 11.26 20.18
CA PHE A 519 12.32 10.87 20.76
C PHE A 519 12.74 9.46 20.32
N ILE A 520 11.82 8.48 20.35
CA ILE A 520 12.11 7.11 19.90
C ILE A 520 12.43 7.07 18.41
N LEU A 521 11.65 7.75 17.58
CA LEU A 521 11.87 7.76 16.13
C LEU A 521 13.21 8.40 15.76
N ASP A 522 13.62 9.46 16.45
CA ASP A 522 14.94 10.09 16.25
C ASP A 522 16.07 9.16 16.70
N GLN A 523 15.91 8.43 17.81
CA GLN A 523 16.86 7.40 18.26
C GLN A 523 16.99 6.27 17.23
N LEU A 524 15.88 5.80 16.65
CA LEU A 524 15.88 4.75 15.64
C LEU A 524 16.57 5.23 14.36
N GLN A 525 16.23 6.43 13.87
CA GLN A 525 16.87 7.01 12.69
C GLN A 525 18.40 7.08 12.87
N GLN A 526 18.87 7.56 14.03
CA GLN A 526 20.30 7.64 14.34
C GLN A 526 20.95 6.26 14.46
N MET A 527 20.27 5.30 15.11
CA MET A 527 20.78 3.95 15.33
C MET A 527 20.94 3.16 14.02
N PHE A 528 19.99 3.31 13.10
CA PHE A 528 19.99 2.66 11.79
C PHE A 528 20.70 3.49 10.70
N HIS A 529 21.23 4.67 11.04
CA HIS A 529 21.92 5.57 10.10
C HIS A 529 21.07 5.93 8.87
N LEU A 530 19.76 6.11 9.06
CA LEU A 530 18.83 6.40 7.99
C LEU A 530 18.93 7.88 7.55
N PRO A 531 18.96 8.16 6.24
CA PRO A 531 19.02 9.53 5.74
C PRO A 531 17.75 10.31 6.08
N HIS A 532 16.59 9.64 6.05
CA HIS A 532 15.31 10.26 6.34
C HIS A 532 14.50 9.45 7.37
N ARG A 533 13.78 10.17 8.24
CA ARG A 533 12.90 9.53 9.23
C ARG A 533 11.76 8.73 8.59
N ASN A 534 11.28 9.16 7.43
CA ASN A 534 10.20 8.48 6.70
C ASN A 534 10.61 7.08 6.21
N ASP A 535 11.90 6.78 6.12
CA ASP A 535 12.40 5.44 5.76
C ASP A 535 12.02 4.40 6.84
N LEU A 536 11.71 4.84 8.07
CA LEU A 536 11.19 3.99 9.13
C LEU A 536 9.73 3.56 8.90
N SER A 537 8.95 4.30 8.10
CA SER A 537 7.50 4.09 7.96
C SER A 537 7.15 2.70 7.43
N ARG A 538 7.99 2.12 6.56
CA ARG A 538 7.87 0.79 5.94
C ARG A 538 8.93 -0.18 6.44
N SER A 539 9.46 0.05 7.64
CA SER A 539 10.49 -0.83 8.20
C SER A 539 9.92 -2.12 8.78
N GLY A 540 8.62 -2.25 9.00
CA GLY A 540 8.03 -3.40 9.70
C GLY A 540 8.52 -3.61 11.13
N LEU A 541 9.18 -2.59 11.70
CA LEU A 541 9.71 -2.65 13.06
C LEU A 541 8.58 -2.60 14.08
N VAL A 542 8.66 -3.50 15.06
CA VAL A 542 7.80 -3.49 16.24
C VAL A 542 8.65 -3.06 17.44
N VAL A 543 8.37 -1.86 17.95
CA VAL A 543 9.15 -1.19 18.98
C VAL A 543 8.40 -1.24 20.30
N TYR A 544 8.86 -2.05 21.25
CA TYR A 544 8.35 -2.03 22.63
C TYR A 544 9.22 -1.11 23.47
N THR A 545 8.59 -0.18 24.17
CA THR A 545 9.27 0.88 24.94
C THR A 545 9.13 0.67 26.45
N THR A 546 9.75 1.55 27.23
CA THR A 546 9.62 1.57 28.70
C THR A 546 8.53 2.50 29.21
N LEU A 547 7.90 3.26 28.32
CA LEU A 547 6.83 4.19 28.70
C LEU A 547 5.67 3.44 29.34
N ASP A 548 5.09 3.98 30.41
CA ASP A 548 3.77 3.58 30.89
C ASP A 548 2.77 4.65 30.50
N ILE A 549 1.93 4.39 29.49
CA ILE A 549 1.04 5.42 28.98
C ILE A 549 0.05 5.90 30.04
N GLY A 550 -0.44 4.98 30.88
CA GLY A 550 -1.37 5.29 31.96
C GLY A 550 -0.72 6.13 33.07
N LEU A 551 0.61 6.07 33.22
CA LEU A 551 1.35 6.96 34.12
C LEU A 551 1.55 8.34 33.49
N GLN A 552 1.94 8.38 32.21
CA GLN A 552 2.09 9.62 31.45
C GLN A 552 0.78 10.44 31.43
N ASP A 553 -0.37 9.80 31.19
CA ASP A 553 -1.67 10.51 31.21
C ASP A 553 -1.95 11.17 32.57
N LYS A 554 -1.64 10.47 33.66
CA LYS A 554 -1.85 10.99 35.02
C LYS A 554 -0.94 12.19 35.28
N ILE A 555 0.32 12.09 34.89
CA ILE A 555 1.31 13.18 35.02
C ILE A 555 0.84 14.39 34.20
N GLN A 556 0.49 14.19 32.93
CA GLN A 556 0.01 15.24 32.06
C GLN A 556 -1.22 15.93 32.65
N LYS A 557 -2.19 15.18 33.19
CA LYS A 557 -3.38 15.77 33.83
C LYS A 557 -3.03 16.62 35.04
N ILE A 558 -2.16 16.12 35.93
CA ILE A 558 -1.70 16.86 37.12
C ILE A 558 -1.01 18.17 36.70
N MET A 559 -0.16 18.12 35.67
CA MET A 559 0.56 19.30 35.19
C MET A 559 -0.38 20.30 34.52
N GLN A 560 -1.35 19.83 33.73
CA GLN A 560 -2.38 20.70 33.14
C GLN A 560 -3.19 21.44 34.21
N ASP A 561 -3.62 20.73 35.26
CA ASP A 561 -4.38 21.34 36.36
C ASP A 561 -3.54 22.38 37.11
N HIS A 562 -2.30 22.04 37.42
CA HIS A 562 -1.41 22.97 38.13
C HIS A 562 -1.06 24.20 37.30
N ILE A 563 -0.84 24.04 35.99
CA ILE A 563 -0.61 25.19 35.10
C ILE A 563 -1.85 26.05 34.99
N ALA A 564 -3.06 25.47 34.95
CA ALA A 564 -4.29 26.24 34.96
C ALA A 564 -4.43 27.11 36.24
N GLU A 565 -4.02 26.60 37.40
CA GLU A 565 -3.98 27.36 38.66
C GLU A 565 -2.97 28.52 38.62
N LEU A 566 -1.77 28.27 38.09
CA LEU A 566 -0.67 29.24 38.06
C LEU A 566 -0.78 30.28 36.93
N ARG A 567 -1.54 29.98 35.87
CA ARG A 567 -1.60 30.80 34.64
C ARG A 567 -1.99 32.25 34.90
N ASN A 568 -2.99 32.46 35.75
CA ASN A 568 -3.54 33.79 35.98
C ASN A 568 -2.70 34.63 36.96
N THR A 569 -2.03 33.98 37.91
CA THR A 569 -1.28 34.65 39.00
C THR A 569 0.21 34.79 38.69
N HIS A 570 0.79 33.82 37.99
CA HIS A 570 2.23 33.73 37.75
C HIS A 570 2.60 33.68 36.26
N HIS A 571 1.62 33.77 35.37
CA HIS A 571 1.82 33.72 33.91
C HIS A 571 2.59 32.49 33.42
N VAL A 572 2.49 31.37 34.15
CA VAL A 572 3.08 30.10 33.74
C VAL A 572 2.14 29.45 32.72
N THR A 573 2.65 29.09 31.55
CA THR A 573 1.84 28.61 30.42
C THR A 573 2.16 27.19 29.99
N ASN A 574 3.29 26.62 30.42
CA ASN A 574 3.76 25.32 30.00
C ASN A 574 4.58 24.64 31.10
N SER A 575 4.82 23.34 30.97
CA SER A 575 5.61 22.54 31.89
C SER A 575 6.14 21.29 31.18
N ALA A 576 7.25 20.76 31.68
CA ALA A 576 7.93 19.60 31.10
C ALA A 576 8.44 18.66 32.19
N GLU A 577 8.50 17.37 31.86
CA GLU A 577 8.72 16.31 32.83
C GLU A 577 9.42 15.10 32.18
N VAL A 578 10.35 14.49 32.92
CA VAL A 578 10.95 13.20 32.59
C VAL A 578 10.99 12.35 33.84
N LEU A 579 10.29 11.22 33.82
CA LEU A 579 10.32 10.24 34.91
C LEU A 579 11.27 9.12 34.54
N ILE A 580 12.28 8.89 35.38
CA ILE A 580 13.31 7.87 35.15
C ILE A 580 13.32 6.88 36.31
N ASP A 581 13.35 5.58 36.00
CA ASP A 581 13.72 4.56 36.96
C ASP A 581 15.21 4.69 37.29
N PHE A 582 15.54 5.06 38.53
CA PHE A 582 16.92 5.37 38.91
C PHE A 582 17.85 4.14 38.97
N HIS A 583 17.32 2.92 39.01
CA HIS A 583 18.13 1.69 39.00
C HIS A 583 18.53 1.31 37.57
N THR A 584 17.63 1.55 36.61
CA THR A 584 17.75 1.08 35.23
C THR A 584 17.98 2.19 34.22
N GLY A 585 17.74 3.45 34.58
CA GLY A 585 17.74 4.58 33.64
C GLY A 585 16.58 4.56 32.64
N ALA A 586 15.58 3.68 32.82
CA ALA A 586 14.42 3.59 31.94
C ALA A 586 13.54 4.84 32.04
N ILE A 587 13.14 5.40 30.90
CA ILE A 587 12.20 6.53 30.83
C ILE A 587 10.78 5.97 30.94
N LEU A 588 10.09 6.28 32.03
CA LEU A 588 8.74 5.82 32.32
C LEU A 588 7.67 6.81 31.82
N SER A 589 8.02 8.09 31.76
CA SER A 589 7.22 9.21 31.25
C SER A 589 8.16 10.25 30.64
N LEU A 590 7.75 10.84 29.50
CA LEU A 590 8.44 11.98 28.89
C LEU A 590 7.39 12.93 28.32
N LEU A 591 7.27 14.09 28.96
CA LEU A 591 6.34 15.14 28.60
C LEU A 591 7.11 16.42 28.28
N GLY A 592 7.27 16.72 26.99
CA GLY A 592 7.90 17.95 26.49
C GLY A 592 7.07 19.22 26.69
N SER A 593 5.76 19.09 26.77
CA SER A 593 4.80 20.18 27.00
C SER A 593 3.48 19.63 27.54
N ILE A 594 2.69 20.46 28.21
CA ILE A 594 1.39 20.03 28.79
C ILE A 594 0.31 19.75 27.74
N ASN A 595 0.49 20.23 26.50
CA ASN A 595 -0.38 19.94 25.38
C ASN A 595 0.40 20.06 24.06
N TYR A 596 0.71 18.92 23.44
CA TYR A 596 1.47 18.87 22.18
C TYR A 596 0.77 19.60 21.03
N TYR A 597 -0.56 19.59 21.01
CA TYR A 597 -1.35 20.14 19.90
C TYR A 597 -1.76 21.60 20.12
N ASP A 598 -1.26 22.26 21.17
CA ASP A 598 -1.53 23.68 21.44
C ASP A 598 -0.39 24.57 20.94
N ASN A 599 -0.60 25.21 19.78
CA ASN A 599 0.36 26.12 19.18
C ASN A 599 0.56 27.40 20.00
N SER A 600 -0.34 27.77 20.91
CA SER A 600 -0.21 29.00 21.72
C SER A 600 0.86 28.91 22.81
N ILE A 601 1.33 27.70 23.10
CA ILE A 601 2.38 27.40 24.08
C ILE A 601 3.61 26.74 23.45
N ASP A 602 3.71 26.79 22.12
CA ASP A 602 4.71 26.05 21.33
C ASP A 602 4.70 24.54 21.67
N GLY A 603 3.50 23.94 21.71
CA GLY A 603 3.26 22.59 22.22
C GLY A 603 4.15 21.50 21.61
N GLN A 604 4.57 21.63 20.35
CA GLN A 604 5.43 20.66 19.68
C GLN A 604 6.92 20.78 20.07
N VAL A 605 7.31 21.83 20.79
CA VAL A 605 8.68 21.97 21.30
C VAL A 605 8.86 21.03 22.49
N ASP A 606 9.77 20.06 22.36
CA ASP A 606 10.14 19.18 23.45
C ASP A 606 11.12 19.91 24.39
N VAL A 607 10.58 20.50 25.46
CA VAL A 607 11.38 21.23 26.46
C VAL A 607 12.29 20.28 27.25
N THR A 608 12.01 18.96 27.29
CA THR A 608 12.87 18.00 28.00
C THR A 608 14.23 17.80 27.34
N GLN A 609 14.31 18.06 26.03
CA GLN A 609 15.53 17.97 25.23
C GLN A 609 16.21 19.34 25.03
N ALA A 610 15.57 20.42 25.48
CA ALA A 610 16.08 21.77 25.26
C ALA A 610 17.11 22.19 26.32
N TYR A 611 18.18 22.86 25.89
CA TYR A 611 19.14 23.46 26.83
C TYR A 611 18.49 24.61 27.61
N ARG A 612 18.51 24.50 28.94
CA ARG A 612 18.06 25.52 29.88
C ARG A 612 19.09 25.69 30.98
N GLN A 613 19.13 26.88 31.60
CA GLN A 613 19.92 27.05 32.82
C GLN A 613 19.32 26.19 33.94
N PRO A 614 20.08 25.28 34.56
CA PRO A 614 19.58 24.42 35.64
C PRO A 614 19.34 25.20 36.94
N GLY A 615 19.90 26.41 37.05
CA GLY A 615 19.86 27.19 38.28
C GLY A 615 20.43 26.41 39.47
N SER A 616 19.77 26.52 40.62
CA SER A 616 20.24 25.86 41.84
C SER A 616 20.22 24.33 41.80
N SER A 617 19.50 23.71 40.84
CA SER A 617 19.49 22.25 40.69
C SER A 617 20.86 21.67 40.31
N PHE A 618 21.82 22.51 39.88
CA PHE A 618 23.19 22.08 39.60
C PHE A 618 24.08 21.97 40.86
N LYS A 619 23.71 22.63 41.97
CA LYS A 619 24.53 22.65 43.20
C LYS A 619 24.87 21.25 43.73
N PRO A 620 23.96 20.25 43.74
CA PRO A 620 24.31 18.90 44.19
C PRO A 620 25.55 18.31 43.49
N TYR A 621 25.79 18.61 42.21
CA TYR A 621 26.99 18.15 41.49
C TYR A 621 28.28 18.82 42.00
N VAL A 622 28.21 20.09 42.39
CA VAL A 622 29.32 20.82 43.02
C VAL A 622 29.65 20.19 44.37
N TYR A 623 28.64 19.96 45.21
CA TYR A 623 28.84 19.42 46.56
C TYR A 623 29.27 17.95 46.54
N VAL A 624 28.72 17.10 45.67
CA VAL A 624 29.17 15.70 45.56
C VAL A 624 30.63 15.62 45.09
N THR A 625 31.06 16.55 44.23
CA THR A 625 32.46 16.65 43.81
C THR A 625 33.35 17.02 44.99
N ALA A 626 32.98 18.04 45.76
CA ALA A 626 33.73 18.43 46.97
C ALA A 626 33.79 17.29 48.00
N PHE A 627 32.68 16.58 48.23
CA PHE A 627 32.66 15.43 49.14
C PHE A 627 33.53 14.28 48.62
N GLY A 628 33.53 14.03 47.32
CA GLY A 628 34.44 13.07 46.68
C GLY A 628 35.92 13.44 46.81
N GLN A 629 36.22 14.73 46.96
CA GLN A 629 37.57 15.26 47.22
C GLN A 629 37.93 15.32 48.71
N GLY A 630 37.08 14.80 49.59
CA GLY A 630 37.33 14.70 51.03
C GLY A 630 36.68 15.76 51.90
N ALA A 631 35.90 16.69 51.33
CA ALA A 631 35.10 17.61 52.12
C ALA A 631 34.02 16.85 52.93
N SER A 632 33.73 17.32 54.14
CA SER A 632 32.70 16.71 54.99
C SER A 632 31.40 17.52 54.96
N PRO A 633 30.21 16.91 54.98
CA PRO A 633 28.95 17.65 55.14
C PRO A 633 28.90 18.54 56.39
N ALA A 634 29.70 18.23 57.42
CA ALA A 634 29.83 19.00 58.66
C ALA A 634 30.92 20.10 58.59
N GLN A 635 31.67 20.18 57.49
CA GLN A 635 32.70 21.20 57.30
C GLN A 635 32.08 22.59 57.34
N ALA A 636 32.75 23.50 58.04
CA ALA A 636 32.32 24.88 58.18
C ALA A 636 32.53 25.66 56.88
N ILE A 637 31.60 26.58 56.60
CA ILE A 637 31.66 27.53 55.50
C ILE A 637 31.04 28.86 55.93
N ASP A 638 31.59 29.95 55.42
CA ASP A 638 31.12 31.30 55.72
C ASP A 638 30.21 31.80 54.60
N ASP A 639 28.95 32.09 54.93
CA ASP A 639 28.08 32.88 54.08
C ASP A 639 28.25 34.37 54.41
N LYS A 640 29.08 35.06 53.62
CA LYS A 640 29.36 36.50 53.74
C LYS A 640 29.63 37.10 52.37
N ARG A 641 29.52 38.44 52.25
CA ARG A 641 29.80 39.14 50.98
C ARG A 641 31.17 38.75 50.44
N THR A 642 31.17 38.07 49.31
CA THR A 642 32.38 37.53 48.68
C THR A 642 32.37 37.90 47.19
N SER A 643 33.51 38.36 46.71
CA SER A 643 33.72 38.76 45.32
C SER A 643 34.74 37.82 44.67
N PHE A 644 34.40 37.26 43.52
CA PHE A 644 35.22 36.32 42.77
C PHE A 644 35.77 37.01 41.52
N PRO A 645 37.08 37.01 41.29
CA PRO A 645 37.66 37.56 40.07
C PRO A 645 37.33 36.66 38.88
N ILE A 646 36.86 37.25 37.78
CA ILE A 646 36.61 36.57 36.51
C ILE A 646 37.29 37.42 35.42
N PRO A 647 38.58 37.18 35.14
CA PRO A 647 39.41 38.06 34.32
C PRO A 647 38.85 38.38 32.93
N ASP A 648 38.11 37.44 32.34
CA ASP A 648 37.57 37.55 30.98
C ASP A 648 36.09 37.95 30.92
N SER A 649 35.46 38.31 32.05
CA SER A 649 34.06 38.77 32.06
C SER A 649 33.92 40.28 32.22
N ILE A 650 32.77 40.81 31.81
CA ILE A 650 32.37 42.20 32.06
C ILE A 650 31.10 42.18 32.92
N PRO A 651 31.16 42.61 34.20
CA PRO A 651 32.34 43.11 34.93
C PRO A 651 33.37 42.00 35.25
N PRO A 652 34.65 42.35 35.51
CA PRO A 652 35.73 41.37 35.78
C PRO A 652 35.68 40.75 37.17
N VAL A 653 34.58 40.99 37.89
CA VAL A 653 34.34 40.53 39.25
C VAL A 653 32.89 40.11 39.36
N TYR A 654 32.66 38.89 39.83
CA TYR A 654 31.34 38.40 40.18
C TYR A 654 31.13 38.45 41.68
N THR A 655 30.09 39.15 42.13
CA THR A 655 29.72 39.23 43.55
C THR A 655 28.32 38.64 43.73
N PRO A 656 28.19 37.33 43.95
CA PRO A 656 26.89 36.70 44.12
C PRO A 656 26.17 37.22 45.37
N SER A 657 24.84 37.15 45.34
CA SER A 657 23.97 37.36 46.50
C SER A 657 23.05 36.15 46.69
N ASN A 658 22.65 35.89 47.92
CA ASN A 658 21.64 34.87 48.20
C ASN A 658 20.25 35.33 47.74
N TYR A 659 19.34 34.39 47.55
CA TYR A 659 17.99 34.67 47.04
C TYR A 659 17.18 35.60 47.96
N ASP A 660 17.50 35.58 49.25
CA ASP A 660 16.87 36.38 50.29
C ASP A 660 17.61 37.70 50.58
N LEU A 661 18.70 37.98 49.86
CA LEU A 661 19.54 39.18 49.99
C LEU A 661 20.26 39.31 51.35
N HIS A 662 20.32 38.25 52.15
CA HIS A 662 21.00 38.24 53.45
C HIS A 662 22.22 37.32 53.46
N PHE A 663 23.11 37.54 54.42
CA PHE A 663 24.25 36.69 54.73
C PHE A 663 24.01 36.03 56.09
N HIS A 664 24.20 34.72 56.16
CA HIS A 664 23.85 33.91 57.32
C HIS A 664 25.05 33.55 58.20
N GLY A 665 26.25 34.03 57.86
CA GLY A 665 27.46 33.82 58.65
C GLY A 665 27.95 32.37 58.60
N HIS A 666 28.50 31.89 59.71
CA HIS A 666 29.10 30.56 59.81
C HIS A 666 28.04 29.45 59.81
N MET A 667 28.19 28.48 58.92
CA MET A 667 27.32 27.31 58.84
C MET A 667 28.07 26.06 58.36
N THR A 668 27.37 24.94 58.24
CA THR A 668 27.93 23.72 57.63
C THR A 668 27.62 23.64 56.13
N LEU A 669 28.42 22.88 55.36
CA LEU A 669 28.12 22.57 53.96
C LEU A 669 26.73 21.94 53.79
N ARG A 670 26.30 21.08 54.73
CA ARG A 670 24.95 20.52 54.75
C ARG A 670 23.88 21.61 54.83
N CYS A 671 24.02 22.56 55.75
CA CYS A 671 23.06 23.67 55.90
C CYS A 671 23.03 24.55 54.65
N ALA A 672 24.20 24.84 54.07
CA ALA A 672 24.32 25.63 52.86
C ALA A 672 23.59 25.00 51.67
N LEU A 673 23.78 23.69 51.45
CA LEU A 673 23.10 22.95 50.38
C LEU A 673 21.60 22.82 50.63
N GLN A 674 21.19 22.49 51.87
CA GLN A 674 19.78 22.32 52.24
C GLN A 674 18.95 23.58 52.00
N ASN A 675 19.54 24.77 52.19
CA ASN A 675 18.87 26.06 51.99
C ASN A 675 19.16 26.67 50.61
N SER A 676 19.88 25.96 49.74
CA SER A 676 20.28 26.42 48.42
C SER A 676 20.89 27.83 48.43
N LEU A 677 21.81 28.09 49.37
CA LEU A 677 22.48 29.40 49.42
C LEU A 677 23.44 29.54 48.23
N ASN A 678 23.52 30.73 47.65
CA ASN A 678 24.29 30.98 46.42
C ASN A 678 25.76 31.19 46.74
N VAL A 679 26.06 32.02 47.74
CA VAL A 679 27.45 32.40 48.06
C VAL A 679 28.26 31.20 48.55
N PRO A 680 27.80 30.40 49.53
CA PRO A 680 28.44 29.13 49.86
C PRO A 680 28.56 28.19 48.66
N GLY A 681 27.55 28.11 47.79
CA GLY A 681 27.60 27.27 46.59
C GLY A 681 28.75 27.63 45.65
N VAL A 682 29.02 28.92 45.45
CA VAL A 682 30.15 29.40 44.64
C VAL A 682 31.48 29.20 45.38
N LEU A 683 31.51 29.36 46.71
CA LEU A 683 32.69 29.08 47.53
C LEU A 683 33.09 27.59 47.51
N VAL A 684 32.14 26.65 47.43
CA VAL A 684 32.43 25.21 47.33
C VAL A 684 32.95 24.83 45.94
N LEU A 685 32.53 25.58 44.91
CA LEU A 685 32.96 25.35 43.53
C LEU A 685 34.43 25.77 43.29
N ASN A 686 34.90 26.79 44.01
CA ASN A 686 36.28 27.30 43.93
C ASN A 686 37.17 26.60 44.96
#